data_AF-A0A2G5U9C2-F1
#
_entry.id   AF-A0A2G5U9C2-F1
#
_cell.length_a   1.000
_cell.length_b   1.000
_cell.length_c   1.000
_cell.angle_alpha   90.00
_cell.angle_beta   90.00
_cell.angle_gamma   90.00
#
_symmetry.space_group_name_H-M   'P 1'
#
loop_
_entity.id
_entity.type
_entity.pdbx_description
1 polymer ?
#
loop_
_entity_poly.entity_id
_entity_poly.type
_entity_poly.pdbx_seq_one_letter_code
_entity_poly.pdbx_strand_id
1 'polypeptide(L)'
;MSETDTHTQRKVSLIQNCSHFTFSHAAEKNVISNCHLFRSTTSSSNFPHSIETTSGSLTVGTKTCLESKCPKRSFAFEKFSDKSLLNSSFIIKTFSVPVEECLSKCQKDSSCRAALHNHDISLCQLSRVSLNSVYNPRLYFKSSYSTDLYENNCIDYTMTSSGCTFMRVKGGGLKSVSDQLIQNVRSTEECEQMCVVRSRIADPCRSYTYDNSTMECHLMWSSVRMLGRSPLEVLKPNLFHGDLDDCVNFSLKCRENNLEIKASSMRMFIGKMMTKKSKKIMCEEAYQGEYDFSSKFDFKKCGLDEKKTKDSTYRGMVHVKEGSTSLVTIRDKMLQVNCHLHKSMPSEEQSLSVQMNVRENNKTNRMMSDTVILTSTSSSPNTPKFSFKVLGLDSNEADTVHIGDFGWIVLNVRNSAEDFTVTNLVARDVISGRVLKIIDEDGCVLRRDIVKEIRKTENYVKLKISFSGFRRQTEVVYHAMVETCTVGCMPKCNLDMMLPEEETNVHSGPLSLDLPRHRMVRRSLAGEPRELELTSDVYKVTGHKLTLLNPPLPQKAFDFKPPSKLQEEELLQEEFQDGDVIVVKHSTSLMSSVKTCLVDDVTCMLTVILGAIQMFLMFSCVLIMYCYYQQWRFYRELNRPPEHNVQYYQKPPEVIGQT
;
A
#
# COMPACT_ATOMS: atom_id res chain seq x y z
N MET A 1 24.81 -39.40 -6.78
CA MET A 1 25.80 -38.56 -6.06
C MET A 1 25.23 -37.16 -5.87
N SER A 2 24.03 -37.09 -5.26
CA SER A 2 23.13 -35.92 -5.33
C SER A 2 22.07 -35.92 -4.21
N GLU A 3 22.19 -36.81 -3.23
CA GLU A 3 21.26 -36.95 -2.10
C GLU A 3 21.80 -36.29 -0.81
N THR A 4 23.08 -35.92 -0.78
CA THR A 4 23.73 -35.34 0.39
C THR A 4 23.29 -33.91 0.67
N ASP A 5 23.12 -33.06 -0.36
CA ASP A 5 22.84 -31.64 -0.20
C ASP A 5 21.42 -31.36 0.33
N THR A 6 20.42 -32.06 -0.19
CA THR A 6 19.00 -31.92 0.22
C THR A 6 18.76 -32.46 1.64
N HIS A 7 19.47 -33.53 2.03
CA HIS A 7 19.41 -34.06 3.39
C HIS A 7 20.10 -33.15 4.42
N THR A 8 21.17 -32.43 4.06
CA THR A 8 21.81 -31.47 4.97
C THR A 8 20.88 -30.30 5.30
N GLN A 9 20.31 -29.59 4.31
CA GLN A 9 19.48 -28.41 4.59
C GLN A 9 18.31 -28.75 5.55
N ARG A 10 17.61 -29.86 5.30
CA ARG A 10 16.48 -30.31 6.13
C ARG A 10 16.87 -30.81 7.52
N LYS A 11 18.05 -31.42 7.68
CA LYS A 11 18.56 -31.79 9.01
C LYS A 11 18.98 -30.56 9.81
N VAL A 12 19.55 -29.55 9.16
CA VAL A 12 20.04 -28.32 9.82
C VAL A 12 18.88 -27.46 10.36
N SER A 13 17.77 -27.35 9.64
CA SER A 13 16.55 -26.67 10.15
C SER A 13 15.89 -27.36 11.34
N LEU A 14 16.24 -28.62 11.62
CA LEU A 14 15.73 -29.39 12.77
C LEU A 14 16.65 -29.31 14.00
N ILE A 15 17.82 -28.69 13.90
CA ILE A 15 18.76 -28.52 15.01
C ILE A 15 18.39 -27.25 15.80
N GLN A 16 17.82 -27.43 16.99
CA GLN A 16 17.73 -26.36 17.97
C GLN A 16 19.15 -25.81 18.27
N ASN A 17 19.29 -24.49 18.21
CA ASN A 17 20.53 -23.74 18.50
C ASN A 17 21.66 -23.82 17.43
N CYS A 18 21.35 -24.04 16.15
CA CYS A 18 22.29 -23.77 15.07
C CYS A 18 22.40 -22.26 14.80
N SER A 19 23.61 -21.67 14.93
CA SER A 19 23.84 -20.23 14.74
C SER A 19 24.13 -19.85 13.29
N HIS A 20 24.96 -20.64 12.59
CA HIS A 20 25.31 -20.42 11.19
C HIS A 20 25.80 -21.71 10.52
N PHE A 21 25.59 -21.80 9.20
CA PHE A 21 26.19 -22.83 8.35
C PHE A 21 26.69 -22.24 7.04
N THR A 22 27.82 -22.76 6.54
CA THR A 22 28.49 -22.28 5.32
C THR A 22 28.56 -23.40 4.30
N PHE A 23 28.20 -23.08 3.06
CA PHE A 23 28.33 -23.98 1.91
C PHE A 23 29.39 -23.46 0.94
N SER A 24 30.39 -24.30 0.64
CA SER A 24 31.43 -24.02 -0.34
C SER A 24 31.36 -25.01 -1.51
N HIS A 25 31.46 -24.48 -2.72
CA HIS A 25 31.44 -25.25 -3.96
C HIS A 25 32.71 -24.96 -4.76
N ALA A 26 33.58 -25.96 -4.88
CA ALA A 26 34.72 -25.89 -5.79
C ALA A 26 34.21 -26.01 -7.24
N ALA A 27 34.56 -25.04 -8.09
CA ALA A 27 34.04 -24.98 -9.46
C ALA A 27 34.70 -25.99 -10.42
N GLU A 28 35.72 -26.70 -9.97
CA GLU A 28 36.43 -27.70 -10.77
C GLU A 28 35.73 -29.07 -10.74
N LYS A 29 35.75 -29.75 -11.90
CA LYS A 29 35.08 -31.04 -12.09
C LYS A 29 35.61 -32.08 -11.09
N ASN A 30 34.69 -32.65 -10.32
CA ASN A 30 34.88 -33.76 -9.36
C ASN A 30 35.44 -33.44 -7.96
N VAL A 31 35.36 -32.20 -7.46
CA VAL A 31 35.66 -31.90 -6.05
C VAL A 31 34.38 -31.83 -5.19
N ILE A 32 34.47 -32.36 -3.97
CA ILE A 32 33.36 -32.54 -3.01
C ILE A 32 32.83 -31.18 -2.52
N SER A 33 31.51 -31.00 -2.52
CA SER A 33 30.84 -29.87 -1.85
C SER A 33 30.97 -30.01 -0.33
N ASN A 34 31.59 -29.04 0.34
CA ASN A 34 31.78 -29.07 1.78
C ASN A 34 30.75 -28.19 2.50
N CYS A 35 30.03 -28.79 3.46
CA CYS A 35 29.04 -28.12 4.29
C CYS A 35 29.56 -28.09 5.74
N HIS A 36 29.85 -26.90 6.26
CA HIS A 36 30.36 -26.73 7.62
C HIS A 36 29.26 -26.16 8.53
N LEU A 37 29.01 -26.88 9.63
CA LEU A 37 28.04 -26.54 10.66
C LEU A 37 28.75 -26.01 11.90
N PHE A 38 28.37 -24.82 12.35
CA PHE A 38 28.98 -24.17 13.49
C PHE A 38 27.95 -23.92 14.59
N ARG A 39 28.30 -24.37 15.80
CA ARG A 39 27.50 -24.18 17.01
C ARG A 39 28.16 -23.12 17.87
N SER A 40 27.48 -21.99 18.09
CA SER A 40 27.92 -20.96 19.04
C SER A 40 27.72 -21.41 20.49
N THR A 41 28.56 -22.33 20.96
CA THR A 41 28.71 -22.62 22.39
C THR A 41 29.88 -21.82 22.96
N THR A 42 29.58 -20.98 23.95
CA THR A 42 30.46 -20.09 24.72
C THR A 42 30.80 -18.74 24.10
N SER A 43 30.77 -17.72 24.96
CA SER A 43 31.11 -16.33 24.73
C SER A 43 32.63 -16.13 24.62
N SER A 44 33.23 -16.56 23.51
CA SER A 44 34.59 -16.18 23.13
C SER A 44 34.56 -15.39 21.82
N SER A 45 35.28 -14.27 21.80
CA SER A 45 35.21 -13.23 20.76
C SER A 45 35.87 -13.59 19.42
N ASN A 46 36.11 -14.88 19.17
CA ASN A 46 36.84 -15.36 18.00
C ASN A 46 35.91 -16.21 17.13
N PHE A 47 35.23 -15.55 16.20
CA PHE A 47 34.83 -16.24 14.97
C PHE A 47 36.09 -16.82 14.30
N PRO A 48 36.06 -18.03 13.75
CA PRO A 48 37.19 -18.54 13.00
C PRO A 48 37.39 -17.67 11.77
N HIS A 49 38.43 -16.83 11.81
CA HIS A 49 38.98 -16.17 10.63
C HIS A 49 39.23 -17.21 9.54
N SER A 50 38.86 -16.86 8.31
CA SER A 50 39.37 -17.44 7.06
C SER A 50 39.81 -18.91 7.13
N ILE A 51 38.90 -19.84 6.78
CA ILE A 51 39.38 -21.08 6.18
C ILE A 51 40.12 -20.67 4.90
N GLU A 52 41.41 -20.93 4.83
CA GLU A 52 42.17 -20.89 3.58
C GLU A 52 41.62 -21.95 2.63
N THR A 53 40.55 -21.61 1.92
CA THR A 53 40.13 -22.39 0.75
C THR A 53 41.21 -22.27 -0.31
N THR A 54 41.76 -23.42 -0.70
CA THR A 54 42.57 -23.57 -1.91
C THR A 54 41.94 -22.81 -3.08
N SER A 55 42.80 -22.14 -3.86
CA SER A 55 42.41 -21.27 -4.97
C SER A 55 41.45 -21.97 -5.94
N GLY A 56 40.16 -21.60 -5.91
CA GLY A 56 39.12 -22.20 -6.77
C GLY A 56 37.80 -22.54 -6.06
N SER A 57 37.72 -22.46 -4.73
CA SER A 57 36.45 -22.66 -4.00
C SER A 57 35.60 -21.39 -3.99
N LEU A 58 34.38 -21.47 -4.56
CA LEU A 58 33.39 -20.41 -4.45
C LEU A 58 32.56 -20.63 -3.18
N THR A 59 32.65 -19.74 -2.19
CA THR A 59 31.66 -19.72 -1.10
C THR A 59 30.33 -19.24 -1.67
N VAL A 60 29.35 -20.13 -1.81
CA VAL A 60 28.05 -19.80 -2.43
C VAL A 60 27.11 -19.13 -1.41
N GLY A 61 27.35 -19.34 -0.12
CA GLY A 61 26.76 -18.50 0.93
C GLY A 61 26.95 -19.04 2.35
N THR A 62 26.81 -18.14 3.32
CA THR A 62 26.63 -18.46 4.74
C THR A 62 25.20 -18.09 5.14
N LYS A 63 24.51 -19.00 5.83
CA LYS A 63 23.14 -18.81 6.30
C LYS A 63 23.13 -18.65 7.83
N THR A 64 22.62 -17.52 8.31
CA THR A 64 22.61 -17.16 9.74
C THR A 64 21.20 -17.21 10.31
N CYS A 65 21.05 -17.76 11.52
CA CYS A 65 19.79 -17.84 12.26
C CYS A 65 19.78 -16.79 13.38
N LEU A 66 18.93 -15.77 13.25
CA LEU A 66 18.79 -14.70 14.26
C LEU A 66 17.33 -14.58 14.71
N GLU A 67 17.09 -15.06 15.94
CA GLU A 67 15.89 -14.91 16.79
C GLU A 67 14.49 -15.17 16.19
N SER A 68 13.51 -15.25 17.09
CA SER A 68 12.15 -15.81 16.88
C SER A 68 11.23 -15.03 15.92
N LYS A 69 11.72 -13.99 15.25
CA LYS A 69 10.92 -13.16 14.31
C LYS A 69 10.97 -13.60 12.84
N CYS A 70 11.68 -14.69 12.52
CA CYS A 70 11.75 -15.26 11.18
C CYS A 70 11.13 -16.67 11.03
N PRO A 71 10.00 -17.02 11.71
CA PRO A 71 9.60 -18.41 11.93
C PRO A 71 9.20 -19.20 10.66
N LYS A 72 8.94 -18.52 9.54
CA LYS A 72 8.58 -19.14 8.25
C LYS A 72 9.79 -19.53 7.39
N ARG A 73 11.02 -19.14 7.76
CA ARG A 73 12.24 -19.30 6.95
C ARG A 73 13.23 -20.20 7.68
N SER A 74 13.98 -21.02 6.95
CA SER A 74 15.05 -21.85 7.51
C SER A 74 16.34 -21.06 7.79
N PHE A 75 16.42 -19.82 7.28
CA PHE A 75 17.55 -18.91 7.46
C PHE A 75 17.09 -17.45 7.39
N ALA A 76 17.68 -16.57 8.20
CA ALA A 76 17.33 -15.15 8.25
C ALA A 76 18.15 -14.32 7.25
N PHE A 77 19.44 -14.61 7.12
CA PHE A 77 20.36 -13.90 6.24
C PHE A 77 21.13 -14.84 5.32
N GLU A 78 21.47 -14.33 4.14
CA GLU A 78 22.33 -14.98 3.16
C GLU A 78 23.55 -14.10 2.86
N LYS A 79 24.76 -14.57 3.14
CA LYS A 79 26.02 -13.87 2.86
C LYS A 79 26.46 -14.03 1.41
N PHE A 80 26.79 -12.92 0.76
CA PHE A 80 27.52 -12.81 -0.50
C PHE A 80 28.86 -12.11 -0.25
N SER A 81 29.96 -12.83 -0.45
CA SER A 81 31.30 -12.28 -0.22
C SER A 81 31.69 -11.22 -1.26
N ASP A 82 32.56 -10.30 -0.84
CA ASP A 82 33.20 -9.30 -1.68
C ASP A 82 32.22 -8.38 -2.45
N LYS A 83 31.11 -7.96 -1.81
CA LYS A 83 30.08 -7.08 -2.41
C LYS A 83 29.91 -5.79 -1.62
N SER A 84 30.03 -4.67 -2.32
CA SER A 84 29.73 -3.33 -1.80
C SER A 84 28.75 -2.57 -2.72
N LEU A 85 28.09 -1.54 -2.20
CA LEU A 85 27.21 -0.67 -2.99
C LEU A 85 28.03 0.23 -3.94
N LEU A 86 27.47 0.51 -5.11
CA LEU A 86 27.99 1.50 -6.06
C LEU A 86 27.64 2.93 -5.63
N ASN A 87 26.45 3.15 -5.06
CA ASN A 87 25.95 4.46 -4.65
C ASN A 87 25.49 4.44 -3.19
N SER A 88 25.92 5.44 -2.41
CA SER A 88 25.55 5.61 -1.01
C SER A 88 24.09 6.03 -0.81
N SER A 89 23.37 6.47 -1.85
CA SER A 89 21.95 6.83 -1.77
C SER A 89 21.03 5.69 -1.32
N PHE A 90 21.48 4.44 -1.42
CA PHE A 90 20.73 3.26 -0.97
C PHE A 90 21.00 2.90 0.50
N ILE A 91 21.94 3.57 1.17
CA ILE A 91 22.23 3.36 2.59
C ILE A 91 21.12 4.01 3.43
N ILE A 92 20.57 3.24 4.36
CA ILE A 92 19.55 3.67 5.32
C ILE A 92 20.23 4.33 6.53
N LYS A 93 21.18 3.61 7.14
CA LYS A 93 21.89 3.95 8.37
C LYS A 93 23.28 3.30 8.35
N THR A 94 24.23 3.89 9.07
CA THR A 94 25.61 3.42 9.21
C THR A 94 25.97 3.32 10.68
N PHE A 95 26.72 2.29 11.08
CA PHE A 95 27.14 2.01 12.45
C PHE A 95 28.55 1.40 12.47
N SER A 96 29.27 1.50 13.58
CA SER A 96 30.51 0.75 13.82
C SER A 96 30.22 -0.35 14.85
N VAL A 97 29.92 -1.56 14.37
CA VAL A 97 29.39 -2.68 15.18
C VAL A 97 29.80 -4.03 14.57
N PRO A 98 29.87 -5.12 15.37
CA PRO A 98 30.07 -6.48 14.84
C PRO A 98 28.91 -6.94 13.94
N VAL A 99 29.14 -8.00 13.17
CA VAL A 99 28.20 -8.54 12.18
C VAL A 99 26.85 -8.87 12.83
N GLU A 100 26.84 -9.52 13.99
CA GLU A 100 25.63 -10.01 14.66
C GLU A 100 24.68 -8.86 15.03
N GLU A 101 25.25 -7.76 15.54
CA GLU A 101 24.50 -6.56 15.88
C GLU A 101 24.04 -5.83 14.62
N CYS A 102 24.87 -5.80 13.56
CA CYS A 102 24.52 -5.26 12.25
C CYS A 102 23.28 -5.97 11.65
N LEU A 103 23.28 -7.30 11.66
CA LEU A 103 22.17 -8.13 11.18
C LEU A 103 20.92 -7.97 12.06
N SER A 104 21.07 -7.93 13.40
CA SER A 104 19.95 -7.66 14.32
C SER A 104 19.31 -6.29 14.07
N LYS A 105 20.11 -5.24 13.78
CA LYS A 105 19.59 -3.91 13.39
C LYS A 105 18.87 -3.95 12.05
N CYS A 106 19.37 -4.69 11.07
CA CYS A 106 18.66 -4.89 9.80
C CYS A 106 17.30 -5.58 9.99
N GLN A 107 17.25 -6.66 10.76
CA GLN A 107 16.02 -7.42 11.00
C GLN A 107 14.94 -6.61 11.77
N LYS A 108 15.35 -5.60 12.54
CA LYS A 108 14.45 -4.67 13.26
C LYS A 108 13.94 -3.53 12.38
N ASP A 109 14.60 -3.21 11.26
CA ASP A 109 14.23 -2.11 10.37
C ASP A 109 13.47 -2.65 9.14
N SER A 110 12.18 -2.30 9.02
CA SER A 110 11.31 -2.80 7.94
C SER A 110 11.76 -2.38 6.54
N SER A 111 12.61 -1.35 6.42
CA SER A 111 13.17 -0.89 5.15
C SER A 111 14.47 -1.60 4.75
N CYS A 112 15.09 -2.38 5.65
CA CYS A 112 16.36 -3.04 5.40
C CYS A 112 16.21 -4.31 4.55
N ARG A 113 16.67 -4.25 3.30
CA ARG A 113 16.73 -5.39 2.36
C ARG A 113 18.04 -6.16 2.47
N ALA A 114 19.14 -5.50 2.84
CA ALA A 114 20.42 -6.13 3.12
C ALA A 114 21.24 -5.32 4.12
N ALA A 115 22.18 -5.96 4.80
CA ALA A 115 23.23 -5.30 5.56
C ALA A 115 24.58 -5.52 4.87
N LEU A 116 25.39 -4.47 4.74
CA LEU A 116 26.78 -4.59 4.33
C LEU A 116 27.67 -4.45 5.56
N HIS A 117 28.65 -5.34 5.71
CA HIS A 117 29.62 -5.26 6.80
C HIS A 117 31.03 -5.25 6.22
N ASN A 118 31.80 -4.23 6.60
CA ASN A 118 33.23 -4.17 6.31
C ASN A 118 34.01 -4.79 7.47
N HIS A 119 34.76 -5.86 7.20
CA HIS A 119 35.44 -6.64 8.22
C HIS A 119 36.72 -5.97 8.75
N ASP A 120 37.39 -5.13 7.97
CA ASP A 120 38.62 -4.42 8.39
C ASP A 120 38.35 -3.36 9.47
N ILE A 121 37.24 -2.64 9.31
CA ILE A 121 36.88 -1.48 10.15
C ILE A 121 35.59 -1.66 10.97
N SER A 122 35.01 -2.87 10.97
CA SER A 122 33.72 -3.19 11.61
C SER A 122 32.57 -2.23 11.24
N LEU A 123 32.58 -1.73 10.00
CA LEU A 123 31.58 -0.76 9.53
C LEU A 123 30.35 -1.48 8.98
N CYS A 124 29.23 -1.30 9.65
CA CYS A 124 27.91 -1.77 9.25
C CYS A 124 27.15 -0.69 8.46
N GLN A 125 26.60 -1.04 7.30
CA GLN A 125 25.73 -0.18 6.50
C GLN A 125 24.43 -0.93 6.16
N LEU A 126 23.29 -0.42 6.63
CA LEU A 126 21.99 -0.99 6.27
C LEU A 126 21.57 -0.47 4.88
N SER A 127 21.06 -1.35 4.02
CA SER A 127 20.74 -1.05 2.62
C SER A 127 19.27 -1.25 2.29
N ARG A 128 18.71 -0.32 1.51
CA ARG A 128 17.37 -0.41 0.89
C ARG A 128 17.32 -1.40 -0.27
N VAL A 129 18.48 -1.87 -0.75
CA VAL A 129 18.59 -2.83 -1.86
C VAL A 129 19.47 -4.03 -1.48
N SER A 130 19.08 -5.18 -2.00
CA SER A 130 19.82 -6.44 -2.01
C SER A 130 19.99 -6.95 -3.45
N LEU A 131 20.77 -8.01 -3.66
CA LEU A 131 20.99 -8.58 -5.00
C LEU A 131 19.69 -9.03 -5.68
N ASN A 132 18.75 -9.62 -4.94
CA ASN A 132 17.50 -10.11 -5.53
C ASN A 132 16.38 -9.06 -5.60
N SER A 133 16.46 -8.01 -4.79
CA SER A 133 15.46 -6.94 -4.75
C SER A 133 15.60 -5.91 -5.89
N VAL A 134 16.56 -6.09 -6.80
CA VAL A 134 16.80 -5.25 -7.98
C VAL A 134 16.96 -6.13 -9.23
N TYR A 135 16.61 -5.58 -10.40
CA TYR A 135 16.63 -6.34 -11.66
C TYR A 135 18.01 -6.57 -12.26
N ASN A 136 18.94 -5.63 -12.09
CA ASN A 136 20.30 -5.71 -12.60
C ASN A 136 21.30 -5.36 -11.49
N PRO A 137 21.78 -6.34 -10.71
CA PRO A 137 22.71 -6.11 -9.61
C PRO A 137 23.96 -5.33 -9.99
N ARG A 138 24.42 -5.41 -11.25
CA ARG A 138 25.62 -4.69 -11.74
C ARG A 138 25.46 -3.16 -11.76
N LEU A 139 24.23 -2.64 -11.66
CA LEU A 139 23.96 -1.19 -11.55
C LEU A 139 23.98 -0.69 -10.10
N TYR A 140 23.89 -1.59 -9.11
CA TYR A 140 23.76 -1.26 -7.69
C TYR A 140 24.96 -1.72 -6.86
N PHE A 141 25.69 -2.75 -7.31
CA PHE A 141 26.76 -3.41 -6.56
C PHE A 141 28.06 -3.53 -7.35
N LYS A 142 29.18 -3.36 -6.64
CA LYS A 142 30.56 -3.56 -7.10
C LYS A 142 31.25 -4.66 -6.29
N SER A 143 32.37 -5.16 -6.79
CA SER A 143 33.26 -6.01 -5.99
C SER A 143 33.99 -5.18 -4.93
N SER A 144 34.24 -5.73 -3.75
CA SER A 144 34.95 -5.05 -2.66
C SER A 144 35.53 -6.04 -1.65
N TYR A 145 36.83 -6.29 -1.70
CA TYR A 145 37.51 -7.32 -0.89
C TYR A 145 37.29 -7.23 0.61
N SER A 146 37.05 -6.02 1.14
CA SER A 146 36.86 -5.79 2.58
C SER A 146 35.41 -5.83 3.04
N THR A 147 34.44 -6.04 2.16
CA THR A 147 33.01 -5.82 2.47
C THR A 147 32.13 -6.96 1.96
N ASP A 148 31.37 -7.54 2.88
CA ASP A 148 30.40 -8.60 2.61
C ASP A 148 28.96 -8.06 2.64
N LEU A 149 28.09 -8.60 1.80
CA LEU A 149 26.66 -8.27 1.78
C LEU A 149 25.83 -9.43 2.33
N TYR A 150 24.92 -9.12 3.26
CA TYR A 150 24.02 -10.06 3.90
C TYR A 150 22.57 -9.72 3.51
N GLU A 151 21.96 -10.50 2.63
CA GLU A 151 20.56 -10.30 2.18
C GLU A 151 19.56 -10.78 3.23
N ASN A 152 18.56 -9.94 3.55
CA ASN A 152 17.52 -10.21 4.52
C ASN A 152 16.39 -11.06 3.90
N ASN A 153 16.23 -12.30 4.34
CA ASN A 153 15.21 -13.23 3.85
C ASN A 153 13.93 -13.26 4.71
N CYS A 154 13.91 -12.54 5.84
CA CYS A 154 12.76 -12.46 6.74
C CYS A 154 11.64 -11.53 6.26
N ILE A 155 11.85 -10.84 5.14
CA ILE A 155 10.80 -10.04 4.50
C ILE A 155 9.76 -11.00 3.90
N ASP A 156 8.52 -10.88 4.37
CA ASP A 156 7.37 -11.55 3.79
C ASP A 156 6.83 -10.67 2.66
N TYR A 157 6.73 -11.24 1.46
CA TYR A 157 6.19 -10.57 0.28
C TYR A 157 5.18 -11.51 -0.36
N THR A 158 4.04 -10.96 -0.74
CA THR A 158 2.90 -11.77 -1.16
C THR A 158 3.14 -12.30 -2.57
N MET A 159 3.59 -13.56 -2.70
CA MET A 159 3.71 -14.20 -4.02
C MET A 159 2.35 -14.77 -4.46
N THR A 160 1.85 -14.39 -5.63
CA THR A 160 0.62 -14.93 -6.22
C THR A 160 0.88 -15.43 -7.64
N SER A 161 0.15 -16.44 -8.10
CA SER A 161 0.28 -16.93 -9.49
C SER A 161 -0.18 -15.90 -10.53
N SER A 162 -0.96 -14.90 -10.11
CA SER A 162 -1.39 -13.72 -10.87
C SER A 162 -0.36 -12.57 -10.86
N GLY A 163 0.37 -12.36 -9.77
CA GLY A 163 1.37 -11.28 -9.66
C GLY A 163 2.79 -11.69 -10.09
N CYS A 164 3.16 -12.96 -9.91
CA CYS A 164 4.50 -13.46 -10.22
C CYS A 164 4.70 -13.76 -11.72
N THR A 165 5.90 -13.45 -12.20
CA THR A 165 6.35 -13.56 -13.59
C THR A 165 7.66 -14.33 -13.65
N PHE A 166 7.74 -15.35 -14.52
CA PHE A 166 8.94 -16.18 -14.72
C PHE A 166 9.50 -16.00 -16.13
N MET A 167 10.82 -15.85 -16.25
CA MET A 167 11.56 -16.03 -17.49
C MET A 167 11.72 -17.52 -17.75
N ARG A 168 11.15 -18.02 -18.84
CA ARG A 168 11.09 -19.46 -19.14
C ARG A 168 12.04 -19.83 -20.28
N VAL A 169 12.79 -20.91 -20.09
CA VAL A 169 13.67 -21.52 -21.07
C VAL A 169 13.16 -22.93 -21.36
N LYS A 170 12.96 -23.26 -22.64
CA LYS A 170 12.63 -24.61 -23.11
C LYS A 170 13.88 -25.28 -23.64
N GLY A 171 13.99 -26.59 -23.47
CA GLY A 171 15.12 -27.37 -23.96
C GLY A 171 16.38 -27.30 -23.09
N GLY A 172 16.27 -26.84 -21.84
CA GLY A 172 17.39 -26.78 -20.91
C GLY A 172 16.95 -26.54 -19.47
N GLY A 173 17.82 -26.86 -18.51
CA GLY A 173 17.54 -26.68 -17.09
C GLY A 173 18.59 -27.27 -16.14
N LEU A 174 18.54 -26.83 -14.89
CA LEU A 174 19.51 -27.19 -13.84
C LEU A 174 18.90 -28.26 -12.91
N LYS A 175 19.15 -29.55 -13.17
CA LYS A 175 18.76 -30.65 -12.27
C LYS A 175 19.73 -30.86 -11.09
N SER A 176 20.99 -30.41 -11.22
CA SER A 176 22.07 -30.68 -10.25
C SER A 176 22.12 -29.75 -9.05
N VAL A 177 21.35 -28.65 -9.04
CA VAL A 177 21.41 -27.58 -8.01
C VAL A 177 20.05 -27.38 -7.34
N SER A 178 19.28 -28.47 -7.17
CA SER A 178 17.91 -28.43 -6.65
C SER A 178 17.84 -28.67 -5.15
N ASP A 179 17.16 -27.77 -4.43
CA ASP A 179 16.95 -27.89 -2.98
C ASP A 179 15.80 -28.84 -2.62
N GLN A 180 14.80 -28.94 -3.51
CA GLN A 180 13.70 -29.88 -3.37
C GLN A 180 13.37 -30.54 -4.71
N LEU A 181 13.27 -31.87 -4.69
CA LEU A 181 12.65 -32.67 -5.74
C LEU A 181 11.18 -32.96 -5.36
N ILE A 182 10.27 -32.77 -6.32
CA ILE A 182 8.86 -33.16 -6.24
C ILE A 182 8.57 -34.06 -7.44
N GLN A 183 8.06 -35.26 -7.20
CA GLN A 183 7.71 -36.24 -8.24
C GLN A 183 6.21 -36.18 -8.58
N ASN A 184 5.82 -36.82 -9.68
CA ASN A 184 4.44 -36.92 -10.17
C ASN A 184 3.78 -35.57 -10.53
N VAL A 185 4.58 -34.58 -10.91
CA VAL A 185 4.09 -33.26 -11.36
C VAL A 185 3.70 -33.37 -12.83
N ARG A 186 2.49 -32.90 -13.18
CA ARG A 186 1.85 -33.18 -14.48
C ARG A 186 2.19 -32.15 -15.55
N SER A 187 2.64 -30.95 -15.17
CA SER A 187 2.98 -29.90 -16.12
C SER A 187 3.99 -28.88 -15.59
N THR A 188 4.54 -28.08 -16.51
CA THR A 188 5.44 -26.97 -16.18
C THR A 188 4.75 -25.91 -15.31
N GLU A 189 3.45 -25.70 -15.54
CA GLU A 189 2.60 -24.74 -14.86
C GLU A 189 2.29 -25.16 -13.42
N GLU A 190 2.15 -26.47 -13.17
CA GLU A 190 2.01 -27.02 -11.82
C GLU A 190 3.33 -26.88 -11.04
N CYS A 191 4.47 -27.18 -11.67
CA CYS A 191 5.80 -26.96 -11.07
C CYS A 191 6.05 -25.47 -10.72
N GLU A 192 5.66 -24.55 -11.62
CA GLU A 192 5.73 -23.11 -11.36
C GLU A 192 4.82 -22.67 -10.19
N GLN A 193 3.59 -23.21 -10.11
CA GLN A 193 2.68 -22.94 -8.99
C GLN A 193 3.25 -23.44 -7.66
N MET A 194 3.88 -24.62 -7.64
CA MET A 194 4.58 -25.15 -6.46
C MET A 194 5.70 -24.20 -5.99
N CYS A 195 6.46 -23.61 -6.91
CA CYS A 195 7.46 -22.59 -6.59
C CYS A 195 6.82 -21.36 -5.91
N VAL A 196 5.75 -20.81 -6.49
CA VAL A 196 5.02 -19.65 -5.93
C VAL A 196 4.40 -19.94 -4.56
N VAL A 197 3.82 -21.12 -4.36
CA VAL A 197 3.20 -21.53 -3.09
C VAL A 197 4.27 -21.75 -2.02
N ARG A 198 5.36 -22.45 -2.34
CA ARG A 198 6.45 -22.76 -1.39
C ARG A 198 7.00 -21.48 -0.75
N SER A 199 7.18 -20.42 -1.52
CA SER A 199 7.68 -19.13 -1.03
C SER A 199 6.82 -18.42 0.02
N ARG A 200 5.56 -18.84 0.23
CA ARG A 200 4.68 -18.34 1.30
C ARG A 200 4.82 -19.10 2.62
N ILE A 201 5.22 -20.37 2.55
CA ILE A 201 5.13 -21.34 3.65
C ILE A 201 6.49 -21.88 4.13
N ALA A 202 7.54 -21.64 3.36
CA ALA A 202 8.92 -22.06 3.62
C ALA A 202 9.91 -21.05 3.03
N ASP A 203 11.14 -21.47 2.77
CA ASP A 203 12.14 -20.65 2.07
C ASP A 203 11.66 -20.22 0.67
N PRO A 204 12.01 -19.01 0.21
CA PRO A 204 11.68 -18.53 -1.13
C PRO A 204 12.18 -19.48 -2.23
N CYS A 205 11.30 -19.84 -3.15
CA CYS A 205 11.69 -20.44 -4.43
C CYS A 205 11.90 -19.31 -5.46
N ARG A 206 13.11 -19.26 -6.05
CA ARG A 206 13.49 -18.28 -7.08
C ARG A 206 13.62 -18.90 -8.46
N SER A 207 13.86 -20.20 -8.59
CA SER A 207 13.80 -20.86 -9.90
C SER A 207 13.32 -22.31 -9.80
N TYR A 208 12.93 -22.88 -10.93
CA TYR A 208 12.54 -24.28 -11.03
C TYR A 208 13.04 -24.92 -12.33
N THR A 209 13.27 -26.23 -12.31
CA THR A 209 13.50 -27.06 -13.50
C THR A 209 12.51 -28.23 -13.50
N TYR A 210 11.62 -28.26 -14.50
CA TYR A 210 10.71 -29.38 -14.73
C TYR A 210 11.26 -30.31 -15.81
N ASP A 211 11.25 -31.61 -15.54
CA ASP A 211 11.61 -32.68 -16.47
C ASP A 211 10.36 -33.43 -16.90
N ASN A 212 9.93 -33.17 -18.14
CA ASN A 212 8.72 -33.76 -18.71
C ASN A 212 8.86 -35.26 -19.00
N SER A 213 10.08 -35.81 -19.02
CA SER A 213 10.28 -37.26 -19.19
C SER A 213 10.17 -38.06 -17.90
N THR A 214 10.47 -37.45 -16.74
CA THR A 214 10.38 -38.11 -15.43
C THR A 214 9.22 -37.61 -14.56
N MET A 215 8.47 -36.59 -15.02
CA MET A 215 7.44 -35.89 -14.23
C MET A 215 7.99 -35.31 -12.92
N GLU A 216 9.25 -34.86 -12.96
CA GLU A 216 9.99 -34.32 -11.83
C GLU A 216 10.04 -32.79 -11.87
N CYS A 217 9.73 -32.17 -10.76
CA CYS A 217 9.86 -30.73 -10.53
C CYS A 217 10.97 -30.49 -9.49
N HIS A 218 12.06 -29.88 -9.95
CA HIS A 218 13.17 -29.42 -9.11
C HIS A 218 12.95 -27.95 -8.75
N LEU A 219 12.76 -27.65 -7.46
CA LEU A 219 12.65 -26.29 -6.95
C LEU A 219 13.99 -25.81 -6.39
N MET A 220 14.28 -24.52 -6.58
CA MET A 220 15.55 -23.89 -6.23
C MET A 220 15.33 -22.56 -5.50
N TRP A 221 16.02 -22.33 -4.38
CA TRP A 221 16.00 -21.03 -3.68
C TRP A 221 16.85 -19.97 -4.38
N SER A 222 17.80 -20.40 -5.22
CA SER A 222 18.69 -19.51 -5.99
C SER A 222 18.16 -19.27 -7.42
N SER A 223 18.53 -18.13 -7.98
CA SER A 223 18.31 -17.82 -9.41
C SER A 223 19.54 -18.19 -10.23
N VAL A 224 19.35 -18.40 -11.54
CA VAL A 224 20.46 -18.61 -12.50
C VAL A 224 21.46 -17.45 -12.48
N ARG A 225 20.97 -16.24 -12.22
CA ARG A 225 21.74 -15.00 -12.07
C ARG A 225 22.64 -15.01 -10.83
N MET A 226 22.19 -15.60 -9.73
CA MET A 226 22.99 -15.75 -8.50
C MET A 226 24.05 -16.83 -8.64
N LEU A 227 23.69 -17.96 -9.25
CA LEU A 227 24.60 -19.10 -9.46
C LEU A 227 25.70 -18.82 -10.51
N GLY A 228 25.53 -17.78 -11.34
CA GLY A 228 26.41 -17.54 -12.49
C GLY A 228 26.33 -18.63 -13.57
N ARG A 229 25.23 -19.40 -13.58
CA ARG A 229 25.00 -20.57 -14.44
C ARG A 229 23.95 -20.25 -15.50
N SER A 230 24.04 -20.89 -16.67
CA SER A 230 23.00 -20.86 -17.69
C SER A 230 22.21 -22.17 -17.70
N PRO A 231 20.86 -22.15 -17.74
CA PRO A 231 20.05 -23.34 -18.02
C PRO A 231 20.41 -24.06 -19.32
N LEU A 232 21.04 -23.34 -20.26
CA LEU A 232 21.50 -23.87 -21.54
C LEU A 232 22.83 -24.64 -21.45
N GLU A 233 23.50 -24.67 -20.27
CA GLU A 233 24.64 -25.58 -20.03
C GLU A 233 24.23 -27.06 -20.15
N VAL A 234 22.95 -27.37 -19.87
CA VAL A 234 22.39 -28.73 -19.98
C VAL A 234 21.23 -28.71 -20.97
N LEU A 235 21.57 -28.74 -22.26
CA LEU A 235 20.59 -28.84 -23.36
C LEU A 235 19.93 -30.22 -23.38
N LYS A 236 18.62 -30.27 -23.07
CA LYS A 236 17.76 -31.45 -23.17
C LYS A 236 16.34 -31.03 -23.52
N PRO A 237 15.72 -31.55 -24.59
CA PRO A 237 14.42 -31.08 -25.09
C PRO A 237 13.27 -31.22 -24.09
N ASN A 238 13.34 -32.20 -23.18
CA ASN A 238 12.32 -32.47 -22.17
C ASN A 238 12.43 -31.56 -20.93
N LEU A 239 13.47 -30.72 -20.82
CA LEU A 239 13.67 -29.81 -19.69
C LEU A 239 13.05 -28.44 -19.95
N PHE A 240 12.38 -27.94 -18.92
CA PHE A 240 11.73 -26.64 -18.88
C PHE A 240 12.19 -25.92 -17.61
N HIS A 241 12.96 -24.85 -17.77
CA HIS A 241 13.44 -24.05 -16.65
C HIS A 241 12.67 -22.73 -16.55
N GLY A 242 12.40 -22.26 -15.34
CA GLY A 242 11.81 -20.96 -15.08
C GLY A 242 12.53 -20.23 -13.96
N ASP A 243 13.06 -19.05 -14.25
CA ASP A 243 13.66 -18.13 -13.27
C ASP A 243 12.67 -17.02 -12.92
N LEU A 244 12.43 -16.80 -11.63
CA LEU A 244 11.51 -15.78 -11.14
C LEU A 244 12.08 -14.39 -11.46
N ASP A 245 11.36 -13.59 -12.24
CA ASP A 245 11.76 -12.21 -12.51
C ASP A 245 11.15 -11.23 -11.52
N ASP A 246 9.83 -11.15 -11.42
CA ASP A 246 9.20 -10.28 -10.40
C ASP A 246 7.83 -10.77 -9.96
N CYS A 247 7.41 -10.35 -8.77
CA CYS A 247 6.06 -10.51 -8.24
C CYS A 247 5.52 -9.14 -7.84
N VAL A 248 4.55 -8.63 -8.60
CA VAL A 248 3.81 -7.42 -8.25
C VAL A 248 2.36 -7.79 -7.98
N ASN A 249 1.87 -7.51 -6.78
CA ASN A 249 0.45 -7.59 -6.48
C ASN A 249 -0.17 -6.22 -6.53
N PHE A 250 -1.33 -6.13 -7.19
CA PHE A 250 -2.14 -4.92 -7.28
C PHE A 250 -3.42 -5.12 -6.48
N SER A 251 -3.85 -4.08 -5.78
CA SER A 251 -5.17 -3.97 -5.18
C SER A 251 -5.84 -2.68 -5.65
N LEU A 252 -7.14 -2.76 -5.93
CA LEU A 252 -7.97 -1.66 -6.41
C LEU A 252 -8.90 -1.21 -5.27
N LYS A 253 -8.89 0.08 -4.95
CA LYS A 253 -9.86 0.72 -4.07
C LYS A 253 -10.64 1.78 -4.85
N CYS A 254 -11.94 1.59 -5.00
CA CYS A 254 -12.81 2.61 -5.60
C CYS A 254 -13.27 3.59 -4.51
N ARG A 255 -12.92 4.88 -4.64
CA ARG A 255 -13.35 5.97 -3.75
C ARG A 255 -14.48 6.75 -4.44
N GLU A 256 -14.98 7.84 -3.84
CA GLU A 256 -16.15 8.56 -4.39
C GLU A 256 -15.93 9.20 -5.77
N ASN A 257 -14.75 9.77 -6.00
CA ASN A 257 -14.44 10.57 -7.20
C ASN A 257 -13.22 10.04 -7.99
N ASN A 258 -12.53 9.05 -7.46
CA ASN A 258 -11.33 8.46 -8.04
C ASN A 258 -11.25 6.97 -7.68
N LEU A 259 -10.41 6.24 -8.40
CA LEU A 259 -9.89 4.96 -7.96
C LEU A 259 -8.44 5.10 -7.52
N GLU A 260 -8.03 4.27 -6.57
CA GLU A 260 -6.67 4.13 -6.10
C GLU A 260 -6.18 2.72 -6.40
N ILE A 261 -5.02 2.60 -7.03
CA ILE A 261 -4.35 1.32 -7.25
C ILE A 261 -3.14 1.29 -6.33
N LYS A 262 -3.14 0.37 -5.36
CA LYS A 262 -1.97 0.13 -4.49
C LYS A 262 -1.24 -1.12 -5.00
N ALA A 263 0.05 -0.99 -5.26
CA ALA A 263 0.93 -2.04 -5.73
C ALA A 263 1.99 -2.36 -4.67
N SER A 264 2.33 -3.65 -4.54
CA SER A 264 3.43 -4.13 -3.71
C SER A 264 4.28 -5.09 -4.55
N SER A 265 5.56 -4.78 -4.74
CA SER A 265 6.51 -5.56 -5.52
C SER A 265 7.62 -6.18 -4.65
N MET A 266 8.04 -7.37 -5.05
CA MET A 266 9.25 -8.03 -4.54
C MET A 266 10.52 -7.26 -4.95
N ARG A 267 10.52 -6.59 -6.11
CA ARG A 267 11.65 -5.79 -6.60
C ARG A 267 11.37 -4.29 -6.53
N MET A 268 12.46 -3.52 -6.49
CA MET A 268 12.42 -2.07 -6.51
C MET A 268 11.86 -1.58 -7.84
N PHE A 269 10.65 -1.02 -7.82
CA PHE A 269 9.99 -0.48 -9.00
C PHE A 269 10.52 0.93 -9.32
N ILE A 270 11.01 1.08 -10.53
CA ILE A 270 11.41 2.36 -11.14
C ILE A 270 10.65 2.42 -12.46
N GLY A 271 9.80 3.42 -12.66
CA GLY A 271 8.87 3.40 -13.78
C GLY A 271 7.70 4.36 -13.58
N LYS A 272 6.57 4.04 -14.20
CA LYS A 272 5.37 4.87 -14.15
C LYS A 272 4.08 4.10 -14.34
N MET A 273 3.02 4.59 -13.70
CA MET A 273 1.64 4.14 -13.88
C MET A 273 0.85 5.22 -14.63
N MET A 274 0.16 4.86 -15.71
CA MET A 274 -0.51 5.84 -16.57
C MET A 274 -1.83 5.32 -17.16
N THR A 275 -2.81 6.20 -17.30
CA THR A 275 -4.04 5.94 -18.05
C THR A 275 -3.95 6.51 -19.46
N LYS A 276 -4.61 5.85 -20.42
CA LYS A 276 -4.66 6.31 -21.81
C LYS A 276 -6.08 6.31 -22.36
N LYS A 277 -6.39 7.34 -23.16
CA LYS A 277 -7.62 7.41 -23.98
C LYS A 277 -7.23 7.77 -25.41
N SER A 278 -7.66 6.98 -26.38
CA SER A 278 -7.34 7.19 -27.81
C SER A 278 -5.84 7.46 -28.08
N LYS A 279 -4.97 6.61 -27.52
CA LYS A 279 -3.48 6.70 -27.53
C LYS A 279 -2.87 7.89 -26.76
N LYS A 280 -3.62 8.92 -26.39
CA LYS A 280 -3.17 10.03 -25.55
C LYS A 280 -3.07 9.61 -24.08
N ILE A 281 -2.00 10.00 -23.39
CA ILE A 281 -1.85 9.85 -21.94
C ILE A 281 -2.75 10.88 -21.25
N MET A 282 -3.55 10.43 -20.29
CA MET A 282 -4.54 11.26 -19.59
C MET A 282 -4.07 11.63 -18.18
N CYS A 283 -3.62 10.63 -17.42
CA CYS A 283 -2.96 10.79 -16.13
C CYS A 283 -1.71 9.90 -16.11
N GLU A 284 -0.65 10.36 -15.45
CA GLU A 284 0.64 9.67 -15.32
C GLU A 284 1.27 10.00 -13.98
N GLU A 285 1.78 8.98 -13.30
CA GLU A 285 2.48 9.08 -12.02
C GLU A 285 3.77 8.25 -12.11
N ALA A 286 4.90 8.81 -11.66
CA ALA A 286 6.23 8.25 -11.86
C ALA A 286 6.93 7.97 -10.53
N TYR A 287 7.63 6.84 -10.46
CA TYR A 287 8.18 6.25 -9.24
C TYR A 287 9.70 6.04 -9.37
N GLN A 288 10.45 6.38 -8.33
CA GLN A 288 11.92 6.43 -8.35
C GLN A 288 12.57 5.47 -7.35
N GLY A 289 12.11 4.22 -7.33
CA GLY A 289 12.73 3.15 -6.54
C GLY A 289 11.94 2.78 -5.31
N GLU A 290 10.70 2.34 -5.51
CA GLU A 290 9.74 2.01 -4.45
C GLU A 290 9.35 0.53 -4.50
N TYR A 291 9.11 -0.09 -3.34
CA TYR A 291 8.59 -1.46 -3.26
C TYR A 291 7.06 -1.47 -3.17
N ASP A 292 6.52 -0.58 -2.34
CA ASP A 292 5.09 -0.33 -2.21
C ASP A 292 4.81 1.06 -2.79
N PHE A 293 3.95 1.14 -3.81
CA PHE A 293 3.64 2.37 -4.54
C PHE A 293 2.14 2.42 -4.86
N SER A 294 1.56 3.60 -4.98
CA SER A 294 0.12 3.73 -5.28
C SER A 294 -0.21 4.96 -6.09
N SER A 295 -1.11 4.82 -7.07
CA SER A 295 -1.58 5.91 -7.93
C SER A 295 -3.06 6.18 -7.75
N LYS A 296 -3.47 7.44 -7.87
CA LYS A 296 -4.88 7.87 -7.78
C LYS A 296 -5.38 8.46 -9.09
N PHE A 297 -6.42 7.84 -9.66
CA PHE A 297 -6.98 8.24 -10.96
C PHE A 297 -8.42 8.73 -10.81
N ASP A 298 -8.62 10.04 -11.02
CA ASP A 298 -9.94 10.70 -11.05
C ASP A 298 -10.82 10.13 -12.17
N PHE A 299 -12.05 9.72 -11.83
CA PHE A 299 -12.95 9.04 -12.74
C PHE A 299 -13.28 9.85 -14.01
N LYS A 300 -13.34 11.18 -13.91
CA LYS A 300 -13.74 12.07 -15.00
C LYS A 300 -12.54 12.58 -15.78
N LYS A 301 -11.42 12.84 -15.10
CA LYS A 301 -10.21 13.44 -15.72
C LYS A 301 -9.28 12.42 -16.35
N CYS A 302 -9.12 11.25 -15.74
CA CYS A 302 -8.10 10.27 -16.16
C CYS A 302 -8.53 9.37 -17.34
N GLY A 303 -9.59 9.75 -18.07
CA GLY A 303 -9.99 9.11 -19.33
C GLY A 303 -10.70 7.77 -19.20
N LEU A 304 -11.12 7.40 -17.98
CA LEU A 304 -11.94 6.23 -17.71
C LEU A 304 -13.32 6.38 -18.39
N ASP A 305 -13.92 5.27 -18.79
CA ASP A 305 -15.22 5.22 -19.45
C ASP A 305 -16.31 5.02 -18.40
N GLU A 306 -17.18 6.04 -18.26
CA GLU A 306 -18.36 6.02 -17.39
C GLU A 306 -19.55 5.42 -18.15
N LYS A 307 -20.05 4.27 -17.71
CA LYS A 307 -21.35 3.74 -18.14
C LYS A 307 -22.39 4.08 -17.07
N LYS A 308 -23.23 5.07 -17.41
CA LYS A 308 -24.35 5.55 -16.60
C LYS A 308 -25.53 4.59 -16.64
N THR A 309 -25.51 3.60 -15.75
CA THR A 309 -26.67 2.76 -15.41
C THR A 309 -27.30 3.24 -14.09
N LYS A 310 -28.28 2.49 -13.54
CA LYS A 310 -28.84 2.74 -12.18
C LYS A 310 -27.70 2.88 -11.15
N ASP A 311 -26.69 2.03 -11.29
CA ASP A 311 -25.39 2.14 -10.64
C ASP A 311 -24.35 2.77 -11.57
N SER A 312 -23.42 3.54 -11.01
CA SER A 312 -22.39 4.24 -11.77
C SER A 312 -21.18 3.33 -11.93
N THR A 313 -20.88 2.91 -13.16
CA THR A 313 -19.76 1.98 -13.42
C THR A 313 -18.67 2.69 -14.22
N TYR A 314 -17.42 2.60 -13.74
CA TYR A 314 -16.25 3.19 -14.39
C TYR A 314 -15.27 2.09 -14.79
N ARG A 315 -14.90 2.04 -16.08
CA ARG A 315 -13.95 1.07 -16.62
C ARG A 315 -12.77 1.76 -17.28
N GLY A 316 -11.59 1.16 -17.24
CA GLY A 316 -10.49 1.61 -18.08
C GLY A 316 -9.23 0.75 -17.97
N MET A 317 -8.21 1.13 -18.73
CA MET A 317 -6.91 0.47 -18.74
C MET A 317 -5.85 1.36 -18.09
N VAL A 318 -5.14 0.79 -17.12
CA VAL A 318 -3.97 1.41 -16.50
C VAL A 318 -2.73 0.64 -16.91
N HIS A 319 -1.78 1.33 -17.53
CA HIS A 319 -0.50 0.76 -17.94
C HIS A 319 0.54 1.00 -16.85
N VAL A 320 1.14 -0.07 -16.34
CA VAL A 320 2.31 -0.03 -15.47
C VAL A 320 3.52 -0.31 -16.36
N LYS A 321 4.37 0.71 -16.55
CA LYS A 321 5.61 0.61 -17.33
C LYS A 321 6.82 0.67 -16.40
N GLU A 322 7.75 -0.25 -16.61
CA GLU A 322 9.03 -0.27 -15.90
C GLU A 322 10.13 0.40 -16.72
N GLY A 323 11.00 1.15 -16.07
CA GLY A 323 12.09 1.91 -16.68
C GLY A 323 11.61 3.13 -17.46
N SER A 324 12.54 3.72 -18.20
CA SER A 324 12.36 4.97 -18.96
C SER A 324 12.08 4.74 -20.46
N THR A 325 11.92 3.49 -20.91
CA THR A 325 11.80 3.18 -22.34
C THR A 325 10.37 3.30 -22.86
N SER A 326 10.21 3.68 -24.14
CA SER A 326 8.93 3.70 -24.84
C SER A 326 8.45 2.31 -25.26
N LEU A 327 9.39 1.36 -25.43
CA LEU A 327 9.15 -0.03 -25.81
C LEU A 327 8.28 -0.75 -24.77
N VAL A 328 7.51 -1.76 -25.22
CA VAL A 328 6.76 -2.65 -24.34
C VAL A 328 7.65 -3.84 -23.98
N THR A 329 7.74 -4.16 -22.70
CA THR A 329 8.54 -5.28 -22.19
C THR A 329 7.64 -6.34 -21.53
N ILE A 330 8.19 -7.54 -21.27
CA ILE A 330 7.53 -8.57 -20.45
C ILE A 330 7.23 -8.11 -19.01
N ARG A 331 7.89 -7.05 -18.55
CA ARG A 331 7.68 -6.46 -17.22
C ARG A 331 6.53 -5.46 -17.18
N ASP A 332 6.17 -4.87 -18.32
CA ASP A 332 4.98 -4.03 -18.43
C ASP A 332 3.73 -4.84 -18.03
N LYS A 333 2.81 -4.18 -17.33
CA LYS A 333 1.51 -4.76 -16.93
C LYS A 333 0.38 -3.86 -17.41
N MET A 334 -0.76 -4.47 -17.74
CA MET A 334 -1.98 -3.77 -18.10
C MET A 334 -3.06 -4.15 -17.10
N LEU A 335 -3.54 -3.20 -16.33
CA LEU A 335 -4.58 -3.40 -15.34
C LEU A 335 -5.90 -2.94 -15.96
N GLN A 336 -6.79 -3.87 -16.26
CA GLN A 336 -8.18 -3.52 -16.54
C GLN A 336 -8.86 -3.27 -15.21
N VAL A 337 -9.23 -2.01 -14.94
CA VAL A 337 -9.93 -1.62 -13.71
C VAL A 337 -11.41 -1.44 -13.97
N ASN A 338 -12.24 -2.07 -13.13
CA ASN A 338 -13.69 -1.95 -13.11
C ASN A 338 -14.12 -1.51 -11.70
N CYS A 339 -14.67 -0.30 -11.58
CA CYS A 339 -15.27 0.21 -10.34
C CYS A 339 -16.79 0.25 -10.47
N HIS A 340 -17.51 -0.44 -9.59
CA HIS A 340 -18.97 -0.43 -9.54
C HIS A 340 -19.43 0.37 -8.31
N LEU A 341 -19.95 1.58 -8.52
CA LEU A 341 -20.48 2.43 -7.47
C LEU A 341 -22.01 2.29 -7.44
N HIS A 342 -22.49 1.44 -6.52
CA HIS A 342 -23.91 1.21 -6.31
C HIS A 342 -24.52 2.31 -5.45
N LYS A 343 -25.73 2.75 -5.79
CA LYS A 343 -26.52 3.67 -4.95
C LYS A 343 -27.56 2.86 -4.18
N SER A 344 -27.38 2.71 -2.87
CA SER A 344 -28.24 1.84 -2.05
C SER A 344 -29.53 2.50 -1.56
N MET A 345 -29.91 3.66 -2.12
CA MET A 345 -31.17 4.34 -1.84
C MET A 345 -32.05 4.32 -3.09
N PRO A 346 -33.38 4.13 -2.98
CA PRO A 346 -34.29 4.47 -4.05
C PRO A 346 -34.14 5.98 -4.32
N SER A 347 -33.58 6.31 -5.47
CA SER A 347 -33.49 7.70 -5.94
C SER A 347 -34.82 8.15 -6.51
N GLU A 348 -35.82 8.24 -5.65
CA GLU A 348 -37.10 8.92 -5.86
C GLU A 348 -37.73 9.08 -4.49
N GLU A 349 -38.03 10.31 -4.11
CA GLU A 349 -39.04 10.57 -3.09
C GLU A 349 -40.35 9.98 -3.62
N GLN A 350 -40.73 8.80 -3.14
CA GLN A 350 -42.09 8.31 -3.33
C GLN A 350 -43.01 9.21 -2.53
N SER A 351 -43.40 10.33 -3.15
CA SER A 351 -44.45 11.20 -2.66
C SER A 351 -45.74 10.39 -2.60
N LEU A 352 -46.01 9.74 -1.46
CA LEU A 352 -47.32 9.14 -1.19
C LEU A 352 -48.34 10.28 -1.13
N SER A 353 -48.97 10.56 -2.27
CA SER A 353 -50.10 11.47 -2.39
C SER A 353 -51.33 10.83 -1.76
N VAL A 354 -51.43 10.89 -0.43
CA VAL A 354 -52.59 10.41 0.32
C VAL A 354 -53.74 11.40 0.11
N GLN A 355 -54.60 11.13 -0.87
CA GLN A 355 -55.87 11.86 -1.02
C GLN A 355 -56.85 11.42 0.07
N MET A 356 -56.85 12.15 1.20
CA MET A 356 -57.85 11.99 2.24
C MET A 356 -59.16 12.65 1.79
N ASN A 357 -60.05 11.84 1.20
CA ASN A 357 -61.32 12.33 0.65
C ASN A 357 -62.39 12.44 1.77
N VAL A 358 -62.43 13.59 2.45
CA VAL A 358 -63.41 13.87 3.51
C VAL A 358 -64.78 14.09 2.89
N ARG A 359 -65.63 13.06 2.91
CA ARG A 359 -67.06 13.21 2.61
C ARG A 359 -67.76 13.80 3.83
N GLU A 360 -68.09 15.09 3.76
CA GLU A 360 -69.04 15.69 4.70
C GLU A 360 -70.40 14.98 4.60
N ASN A 361 -70.81 14.34 5.69
CA ASN A 361 -72.19 13.93 5.91
C ASN A 361 -72.43 13.86 7.43
N ASN A 362 -73.48 14.52 7.90
CA ASN A 362 -73.85 14.63 9.31
C ASN A 362 -74.39 13.31 9.89
N LYS A 363 -73.51 12.31 10.05
CA LYS A 363 -73.78 11.08 10.81
C LYS A 363 -72.49 10.54 11.44
N THR A 364 -72.43 10.56 12.77
CA THR A 364 -71.37 9.95 13.58
C THR A 364 -71.45 8.43 13.55
N ASN A 365 -71.00 7.82 12.45
CA ASN A 365 -70.70 6.40 12.41
C ASN A 365 -69.21 6.20 12.75
N ARG A 366 -68.92 5.37 13.76
CA ARG A 366 -67.56 4.97 14.11
C ARG A 366 -66.85 4.40 12.89
N MET A 367 -65.70 4.97 12.50
CA MET A 367 -64.76 4.26 11.65
C MET A 367 -64.21 3.07 12.43
N MET A 368 -64.61 1.86 12.05
CA MET A 368 -63.80 0.67 12.30
C MET A 368 -62.66 0.65 11.29
N SER A 369 -61.49 0.19 11.73
CA SER A 369 -60.28 0.14 10.91
C SER A 369 -60.40 -0.94 9.83
N ASP A 370 -60.81 -0.56 8.62
CA ASP A 370 -60.63 -1.43 7.46
C ASP A 370 -59.15 -1.59 7.14
N THR A 371 -58.73 -2.85 7.02
CA THR A 371 -57.35 -3.26 6.82
C THR A 371 -56.76 -2.68 5.55
N VAL A 372 -55.57 -2.08 5.66
CA VAL A 372 -54.70 -1.81 4.51
C VAL A 372 -54.23 -3.15 3.96
N ILE A 373 -54.95 -3.69 2.97
CA ILE A 373 -54.56 -4.92 2.27
C ILE A 373 -53.38 -4.57 1.35
N LEU A 374 -52.17 -4.71 1.89
CA LEU A 374 -50.94 -4.82 1.12
C LEU A 374 -50.99 -6.13 0.33
N THR A 375 -51.39 -6.07 -0.93
CA THR A 375 -51.32 -7.18 -1.88
C THR A 375 -49.86 -7.49 -2.22
N SER A 376 -49.24 -8.34 -1.40
CA SER A 376 -47.86 -8.81 -1.57
C SER A 376 -47.73 -9.87 -2.68
N THR A 377 -47.92 -9.44 -3.93
CA THR A 377 -47.58 -10.27 -5.10
C THR A 377 -46.09 -10.25 -5.38
N SER A 378 -45.45 -11.42 -5.19
CA SER A 378 -44.19 -11.88 -5.83
C SER A 378 -43.05 -10.86 -6.00
N SER A 379 -42.03 -10.98 -5.14
CA SER A 379 -40.62 -10.64 -5.41
C SER A 379 -40.33 -9.26 -6.04
N SER A 380 -40.43 -8.20 -5.24
CA SER A 380 -39.79 -6.91 -5.57
C SER A 380 -38.26 -7.03 -5.53
N PRO A 381 -37.52 -6.69 -6.61
CA PRO A 381 -36.06 -6.65 -6.61
C PRO A 381 -35.49 -5.33 -6.06
N ASN A 382 -36.31 -4.46 -5.45
CA ASN A 382 -35.93 -3.09 -5.09
C ASN A 382 -35.55 -2.87 -3.62
N THR A 383 -35.36 -3.92 -2.81
CA THR A 383 -34.77 -3.76 -1.46
C THR A 383 -33.25 -3.62 -1.55
N PRO A 384 -32.61 -2.59 -0.96
CA PRO A 384 -31.17 -2.42 -1.05
C PRO A 384 -30.38 -3.48 -0.24
N LYS A 385 -29.18 -3.86 -0.73
CA LYS A 385 -28.26 -4.81 -0.06
C LYS A 385 -27.82 -4.31 1.33
N PHE A 386 -27.69 -2.99 1.49
CA PHE A 386 -27.34 -2.34 2.75
C PHE A 386 -28.42 -1.32 3.13
N SER A 387 -28.76 -1.28 4.41
CA SER A 387 -29.62 -0.25 5.01
C SER A 387 -28.82 0.57 6.03
N PHE A 388 -29.07 1.87 6.09
CA PHE A 388 -28.39 2.81 6.98
C PHE A 388 -29.43 3.55 7.81
N LYS A 389 -29.30 3.49 9.13
CA LYS A 389 -30.24 4.09 10.10
C LYS A 389 -29.48 4.91 11.13
N VAL A 390 -30.08 6.03 11.54
CA VAL A 390 -29.60 6.84 12.66
C VAL A 390 -30.60 6.72 13.80
N LEU A 391 -30.13 6.29 14.96
CA LEU A 391 -30.94 6.01 16.13
C LEU A 391 -30.60 6.98 17.27
N GLY A 392 -31.62 7.31 18.07
CA GLY A 392 -31.47 8.09 19.30
C GLY A 392 -30.82 7.30 20.44
N LEU A 393 -30.77 7.92 21.62
CA LEU A 393 -30.32 7.27 22.86
C LEU A 393 -31.24 6.09 23.25
N ASP A 394 -32.52 6.21 22.94
CA ASP A 394 -33.58 5.21 23.11
C ASP A 394 -33.49 4.03 22.11
N SER A 395 -32.54 4.08 21.17
CA SER A 395 -32.34 3.11 20.09
C SER A 395 -33.49 2.99 19.06
N ASN A 396 -34.42 3.96 19.02
CA ASN A 396 -35.37 4.11 17.92
C ASN A 396 -34.81 5.02 16.83
N GLU A 397 -35.37 4.97 15.62
CA GLU A 397 -35.02 5.93 14.55
C GLU A 397 -35.37 7.34 15.00
N ALA A 398 -34.38 8.24 14.98
CA ALA A 398 -34.51 9.60 15.48
C ALA A 398 -34.55 10.60 14.32
N ASP A 399 -35.62 11.39 14.23
CA ASP A 399 -35.73 12.53 13.29
C ASP A 399 -35.17 13.83 13.90
N THR A 400 -35.15 13.91 15.24
CA THR A 400 -34.69 15.06 16.03
C THR A 400 -33.80 14.60 17.19
N VAL A 401 -32.68 15.29 17.43
CA VAL A 401 -31.79 15.10 18.60
C VAL A 401 -31.15 16.43 18.97
N HIS A 402 -30.66 16.61 20.20
CA HIS A 402 -29.93 17.83 20.57
C HIS A 402 -28.43 17.69 20.31
N ILE A 403 -27.78 18.82 20.04
CA ILE A 403 -26.32 18.88 19.86
C ILE A 403 -25.64 18.48 21.16
N GLY A 404 -24.82 17.42 21.09
CA GLY A 404 -24.13 16.82 22.23
C GLY A 404 -24.72 15.49 22.69
N ASP A 405 -25.99 15.21 22.41
CA ASP A 405 -26.66 13.94 22.75
C ASP A 405 -25.91 12.74 22.18
N PHE A 406 -26.09 11.57 22.79
CA PHE A 406 -25.57 10.30 22.26
C PHE A 406 -26.64 9.53 21.48
N GLY A 407 -26.20 8.81 20.46
CA GLY A 407 -27.03 7.89 19.70
C GLY A 407 -26.19 6.87 18.94
N TRP A 408 -26.81 6.22 17.96
CA TRP A 408 -26.19 5.13 17.21
C TRP A 408 -26.36 5.31 15.70
N ILE A 409 -25.30 5.06 14.94
CA ILE A 409 -25.39 4.83 13.50
C ILE A 409 -25.35 3.32 13.29
N VAL A 410 -26.33 2.78 12.56
CA VAL A 410 -26.45 1.34 12.29
C VAL A 410 -26.49 1.09 10.79
N LEU A 411 -25.55 0.28 10.31
CA LEU A 411 -25.51 -0.25 8.95
C LEU A 411 -25.81 -1.74 8.99
N ASN A 412 -26.93 -2.18 8.42
CA ASN A 412 -27.27 -3.61 8.32
C ASN A 412 -27.09 -4.11 6.89
N VAL A 413 -26.50 -5.28 6.71
CA VAL A 413 -26.44 -5.99 5.42
C VAL A 413 -27.58 -7.01 5.32
N ARG A 414 -28.18 -7.14 4.13
CA ARG A 414 -29.13 -8.20 3.81
C ARG A 414 -28.37 -9.35 3.14
N ASN A 415 -28.23 -10.47 3.85
CA ASN A 415 -27.49 -11.69 3.48
C ASN A 415 -25.96 -11.53 3.56
N SER A 416 -25.36 -12.03 4.66
CA SER A 416 -23.96 -11.85 5.08
C SER A 416 -22.95 -12.79 4.41
N ALA A 417 -23.16 -13.17 3.15
CA ALA A 417 -22.27 -14.10 2.43
C ALA A 417 -20.84 -13.55 2.17
N GLU A 418 -20.63 -12.25 2.41
CA GLU A 418 -19.37 -11.53 2.29
C GLU A 418 -19.21 -10.66 3.55
N ASP A 419 -17.99 -10.57 4.07
CA ASP A 419 -17.69 -9.61 5.13
C ASP A 419 -17.63 -8.18 4.54
N PHE A 420 -17.83 -7.16 5.36
CA PHE A 420 -17.88 -5.77 4.89
C PHE A 420 -17.24 -4.79 5.89
N THR A 421 -16.86 -3.63 5.36
CA THR A 421 -16.30 -2.54 6.15
C THR A 421 -16.87 -1.19 5.74
N VAL A 422 -16.95 -0.26 6.70
CA VAL A 422 -17.55 1.06 6.52
C VAL A 422 -16.45 2.09 6.36
N THR A 423 -16.44 2.78 5.23
CA THR A 423 -15.46 3.80 4.87
C THR A 423 -16.15 5.13 4.59
N ASN A 424 -15.39 6.23 4.68
CA ASN A 424 -15.81 7.59 4.31
C ASN A 424 -17.16 8.01 4.95
N LEU A 425 -17.36 7.73 6.23
CA LEU A 425 -18.53 8.21 6.98
C LEU A 425 -18.41 9.72 7.20
N VAL A 426 -19.34 10.47 6.62
CA VAL A 426 -19.40 11.92 6.69
C VAL A 426 -20.79 12.41 7.11
N ALA A 427 -20.83 13.43 7.95
CA ALA A 427 -22.04 14.19 8.25
C ALA A 427 -22.04 15.47 7.40
N ARG A 428 -23.10 15.69 6.61
CA ARG A 428 -23.26 16.87 5.76
C ARG A 428 -24.41 17.71 6.27
N ASP A 429 -24.13 18.97 6.59
CA ASP A 429 -25.14 20.00 6.81
C ASP A 429 -25.84 20.32 5.47
N VAL A 430 -27.16 20.20 5.45
CA VAL A 430 -28.01 20.41 4.25
C VAL A 430 -28.09 21.89 3.87
N ILE A 431 -28.04 22.79 4.85
CA ILE A 431 -28.24 24.24 4.69
C ILE A 431 -26.92 24.92 4.35
N SER A 432 -25.87 24.68 5.15
CA SER A 432 -24.56 25.32 4.96
C SER A 432 -23.64 24.57 3.99
N GLY A 433 -24.00 23.34 3.61
CA GLY A 433 -23.16 22.46 2.78
C GLY A 433 -21.89 21.96 3.50
N ARG A 434 -21.70 22.30 4.77
CA ARG A 434 -20.51 21.94 5.55
C ARG A 434 -20.45 20.42 5.76
N VAL A 435 -19.31 19.82 5.40
CA VAL A 435 -19.05 18.39 5.58
C VAL A 435 -18.10 18.16 6.74
N LEU A 436 -18.46 17.26 7.63
CA LEU A 436 -17.70 16.79 8.78
C LEU A 436 -17.32 15.31 8.53
N LYS A 437 -16.04 15.03 8.30
CA LYS A 437 -15.53 13.66 8.16
C LYS A 437 -15.40 13.00 9.54
N ILE A 438 -16.01 11.84 9.71
CA ILE A 438 -16.03 11.06 10.97
C ILE A 438 -15.12 9.83 10.82
N ILE A 439 -15.28 9.11 9.70
CA ILE A 439 -14.42 8.00 9.29
C ILE A 439 -13.78 8.36 7.94
N ASP A 440 -12.50 8.05 7.77
CA ASP A 440 -11.79 8.28 6.52
C ASP A 440 -12.06 7.22 5.45
N GLU A 441 -11.45 7.42 4.28
CA GLU A 441 -11.62 6.58 3.09
C GLU A 441 -10.89 5.22 3.17
N ASP A 442 -10.09 4.97 4.20
CA ASP A 442 -9.49 3.66 4.51
C ASP A 442 -10.17 2.96 5.71
N GLY A 443 -11.22 3.57 6.28
CA GLY A 443 -12.05 3.02 7.36
C GLY A 443 -11.65 3.48 8.77
N CYS A 444 -10.69 4.39 8.92
CA CYS A 444 -10.20 4.85 10.22
C CYS A 444 -11.07 5.95 10.83
N VAL A 445 -11.35 5.87 12.13
CA VAL A 445 -12.02 6.94 12.89
C VAL A 445 -11.08 8.15 13.02
N LEU A 446 -11.49 9.29 12.47
CA LEU A 446 -10.78 10.56 12.59
C LEU A 446 -11.13 11.33 13.87
N ARG A 447 -12.32 11.09 14.43
CA ARG A 447 -12.93 11.92 15.48
C ARG A 447 -13.38 11.08 16.67
N ARG A 448 -12.44 10.83 17.61
CA ARG A 448 -12.65 10.13 18.90
C ARG A 448 -13.53 10.91 19.88
N ASP A 449 -13.69 12.22 19.65
CA ASP A 449 -14.66 13.06 20.33
C ASP A 449 -16.10 12.74 19.90
N ILE A 450 -16.31 12.31 18.65
CA ILE A 450 -17.61 11.93 18.09
C ILE A 450 -17.89 10.43 18.29
N VAL A 451 -17.04 9.54 17.74
CA VAL A 451 -17.23 8.09 17.85
C VAL A 451 -16.69 7.60 19.20
N LYS A 452 -17.50 6.85 19.95
CA LYS A 452 -17.15 6.32 21.28
C LYS A 452 -16.94 4.82 21.33
N GLU A 453 -17.58 4.08 20.44
CA GLU A 453 -17.69 2.63 20.48
C GLU A 453 -18.06 2.13 19.08
N ILE A 454 -17.45 1.03 18.64
CA ILE A 454 -17.82 0.34 17.39
C ILE A 454 -18.12 -1.11 17.73
N ARG A 455 -19.31 -1.58 17.32
CA ARG A 455 -19.69 -2.99 17.32
C ARG A 455 -19.79 -3.46 15.88
N LYS A 456 -19.15 -4.58 15.56
CA LYS A 456 -19.24 -5.23 14.24
C LYS A 456 -19.66 -6.68 14.46
N THR A 457 -20.70 -7.10 13.75
CA THR A 457 -21.10 -8.49 13.56
C THR A 457 -21.05 -8.83 12.07
N GLU A 458 -21.35 -10.07 11.70
CA GLU A 458 -21.50 -10.47 10.29
C GLU A 458 -22.67 -9.76 9.57
N ASN A 459 -23.66 -9.28 10.34
CA ASN A 459 -24.91 -8.71 9.81
C ASN A 459 -25.01 -7.18 9.96
N TYR A 460 -24.25 -6.57 10.87
CA TYR A 460 -24.28 -5.12 11.07
C TYR A 460 -22.99 -4.50 11.58
N VAL A 461 -22.83 -3.21 11.30
CA VAL A 461 -21.88 -2.33 11.99
C VAL A 461 -22.68 -1.25 12.71
N LYS A 462 -22.54 -1.18 14.04
CA LYS A 462 -23.23 -0.25 14.94
C LYS A 462 -22.20 0.63 15.64
N LEU A 463 -22.27 1.94 15.41
CA LEU A 463 -21.33 2.93 15.95
C LEU A 463 -22.03 3.82 16.96
N LYS A 464 -21.50 3.92 18.18
CA LYS A 464 -21.97 4.88 19.18
C LYS A 464 -21.36 6.24 18.86
N ILE A 465 -22.19 7.24 18.66
CA ILE A 465 -21.76 8.59 18.34
C ILE A 465 -22.34 9.61 19.33
N SER A 466 -21.60 10.69 19.57
CA SER A 466 -22.15 11.95 20.05
C SER A 466 -22.55 12.79 18.83
N PHE A 467 -23.74 13.39 18.86
CA PHE A 467 -24.23 14.34 17.86
C PHE A 467 -23.59 15.72 18.05
N SER A 468 -22.25 15.77 17.95
CA SER A 468 -21.42 16.96 18.15
C SER A 468 -20.63 17.31 16.87
N GLY A 469 -20.26 18.58 16.74
CA GLY A 469 -19.49 19.11 15.60
C GLY A 469 -20.17 20.25 14.82
N PHE A 470 -21.50 20.38 14.95
CA PHE A 470 -22.27 21.54 14.50
C PHE A 470 -22.56 22.44 15.71
N ARG A 471 -22.54 23.78 15.53
CA ARG A 471 -22.62 24.78 16.62
C ARG A 471 -23.98 25.46 16.77
N ARG A 472 -24.90 25.18 15.85
CA ARG A 472 -26.24 25.78 15.77
C ARG A 472 -27.20 24.73 15.27
N GLN A 473 -28.47 24.87 15.60
CA GLN A 473 -29.55 24.10 15.03
C GLN A 473 -29.43 24.06 13.50
N THR A 474 -29.39 22.84 12.95
CA THR A 474 -29.22 22.60 11.52
C THR A 474 -29.70 21.19 11.15
N GLU A 475 -29.87 20.95 9.86
CA GLU A 475 -30.31 19.69 9.32
C GLU A 475 -29.11 18.93 8.74
N VAL A 476 -28.91 17.69 9.16
CA VAL A 476 -27.73 16.88 8.83
C VAL A 476 -28.14 15.58 8.17
N VAL A 477 -27.45 15.22 7.09
CA VAL A 477 -27.55 13.91 6.44
C VAL A 477 -26.21 13.19 6.59
N TYR A 478 -26.27 11.95 7.03
CA TYR A 478 -25.10 11.07 7.11
C TYR A 478 -24.95 10.29 5.81
N HIS A 479 -23.75 10.28 5.25
CA HIS A 479 -23.39 9.44 4.10
C HIS A 479 -22.21 8.55 4.48
N ALA A 480 -22.18 7.32 3.99
CA ALA A 480 -21.01 6.45 4.10
C ALA A 480 -20.84 5.62 2.83
N MET A 481 -19.71 4.94 2.75
CA MET A 481 -19.42 3.93 1.74
C MET A 481 -19.23 2.58 2.43
N VAL A 482 -19.70 1.52 1.78
CA VAL A 482 -19.49 0.15 2.23
C VAL A 482 -18.72 -0.59 1.16
N GLU A 483 -17.58 -1.15 1.57
CA GLU A 483 -16.69 -1.98 0.76
C GLU A 483 -16.87 -3.44 1.23
N THR A 484 -17.18 -4.36 0.31
CA THR A 484 -17.29 -5.80 0.61
C THR A 484 -15.97 -6.51 0.38
N CYS A 485 -15.73 -7.57 1.16
CA CYS A 485 -14.52 -8.36 1.11
C CYS A 485 -14.84 -9.85 1.34
N THR A 486 -13.93 -10.73 0.92
CA THR A 486 -14.15 -12.18 1.05
C THR A 486 -14.04 -12.68 2.50
N VAL A 487 -13.08 -12.17 3.28
CA VAL A 487 -12.88 -12.53 4.70
C VAL A 487 -12.22 -11.39 5.47
N GLY A 488 -12.78 -11.02 6.62
CA GLY A 488 -12.06 -10.35 7.72
C GLY A 488 -11.56 -8.92 7.45
N CYS A 489 -12.30 -8.09 6.72
CA CYS A 489 -11.93 -6.70 6.51
C CYS A 489 -12.24 -5.83 7.73
N MET A 490 -11.20 -5.54 8.51
CA MET A 490 -11.23 -4.59 9.63
C MET A 490 -10.07 -3.59 9.53
N PRO A 491 -10.32 -2.28 9.67
CA PRO A 491 -9.28 -1.26 9.62
C PRO A 491 -8.42 -1.31 10.89
N LYS A 492 -7.11 -1.57 10.74
CA LYS A 492 -6.15 -1.79 11.85
C LYS A 492 -6.10 -0.66 12.89
N CYS A 493 -6.45 0.55 12.47
CA CYS A 493 -6.47 1.78 13.27
C CYS A 493 -7.62 1.89 14.28
N ASN A 494 -8.66 1.06 14.19
CA ASN A 494 -9.86 1.13 15.05
C ASN A 494 -9.92 0.01 16.11
N LEU A 495 -8.90 -0.85 16.20
CA LEU A 495 -8.89 -2.01 17.11
C LEU A 495 -9.11 -1.63 18.58
N ASP A 496 -8.78 -0.40 18.98
CA ASP A 496 -8.95 0.12 20.34
C ASP A 496 -10.38 0.61 20.67
N MET A 497 -11.25 0.76 19.65
CA MET A 497 -12.66 1.18 19.82
C MET A 497 -13.66 0.05 19.61
N MET A 498 -13.18 -1.14 19.21
CA MET A 498 -14.04 -2.26 18.85
C MET A 498 -14.33 -3.12 20.06
N LEU A 499 -15.61 -3.19 20.44
CA LEU A 499 -16.08 -4.11 21.47
C LEU A 499 -16.62 -5.38 20.82
N PRO A 500 -16.18 -6.58 21.25
CA PRO A 500 -16.92 -7.80 20.97
C PRO A 500 -18.26 -7.72 21.71
N GLU A 501 -19.34 -8.16 21.08
CA GLU A 501 -20.57 -8.45 21.83
C GLU A 501 -20.41 -9.79 22.56
N GLU A 502 -20.89 -9.86 23.80
CA GLU A 502 -20.76 -11.07 24.62
C GLU A 502 -21.64 -12.19 24.04
N GLU A 503 -21.01 -13.13 23.32
CA GLU A 503 -21.57 -14.47 23.13
C GLU A 503 -20.63 -15.54 23.67
N THR A 504 -21.25 -16.50 24.35
CA THR A 504 -20.63 -17.59 25.10
C THR A 504 -19.90 -18.60 24.22
N ASN A 505 -18.73 -19.06 24.70
CA ASN A 505 -18.13 -20.37 24.38
C ASN A 505 -18.13 -20.84 22.91
N VAL A 506 -17.08 -20.50 22.17
CA VAL A 506 -16.53 -21.43 21.16
C VAL A 506 -15.00 -21.50 21.30
N HIS A 507 -14.47 -22.72 21.41
CA HIS A 507 -13.03 -22.95 21.39
C HIS A 507 -12.41 -22.57 20.04
N SER A 508 -11.33 -21.80 20.07
CA SER A 508 -10.47 -21.53 18.93
C SER A 508 -9.65 -22.78 18.52
N GLY A 509 -10.27 -23.65 17.71
CA GLY A 509 -9.54 -24.66 16.95
C GLY A 509 -8.64 -24.02 15.88
N PRO A 510 -7.51 -24.66 15.50
CA PRO A 510 -6.59 -24.09 14.52
C PRO A 510 -7.21 -24.06 13.12
N LEU A 511 -7.00 -22.93 12.42
CA LEU A 511 -7.42 -22.72 11.03
C LEU A 511 -6.90 -23.81 10.09
N SER A 512 -7.80 -24.63 9.57
CA SER A 512 -7.50 -25.53 8.46
C SER A 512 -7.27 -24.70 7.19
N LEU A 513 -6.15 -24.92 6.52
CA LEU A 513 -5.75 -24.21 5.31
C LEU A 513 -6.43 -24.83 4.07
N ASP A 514 -7.74 -24.67 3.96
CA ASP A 514 -8.47 -25.03 2.73
C ASP A 514 -8.14 -24.02 1.62
N LEU A 515 -7.30 -24.43 0.67
CA LEU A 515 -6.99 -23.62 -0.51
C LEU A 515 -8.24 -23.50 -1.40
N PRO A 516 -8.70 -22.28 -1.74
CA PRO A 516 -9.72 -22.13 -2.77
C PRO A 516 -9.17 -22.61 -4.12
N ARG A 517 -9.94 -23.45 -4.82
CA ARG A 517 -9.66 -23.86 -6.20
C ARG A 517 -9.73 -22.64 -7.12
N HIS A 518 -8.62 -21.94 -7.30
CA HIS A 518 -8.55 -20.83 -8.25
C HIS A 518 -8.85 -21.31 -9.67
N ARG A 519 -9.88 -20.69 -10.26
CA ARG A 519 -10.32 -20.90 -11.64
C ARG A 519 -9.14 -20.60 -12.57
N MET A 520 -8.80 -21.54 -13.47
CA MET A 520 -7.67 -21.36 -14.39
C MET A 520 -7.95 -20.20 -15.36
N VAL A 521 -7.33 -19.05 -15.12
CA VAL A 521 -7.23 -17.98 -16.12
C VAL A 521 -6.25 -18.44 -17.18
N ARG A 522 -6.68 -18.53 -18.44
CA ARG A 522 -5.81 -18.83 -19.58
C ARG A 522 -4.67 -17.80 -19.61
N ARG A 523 -3.43 -18.29 -19.55
CA ARG A 523 -2.22 -17.45 -19.69
C ARG A 523 -2.05 -17.07 -21.16
N SER A 524 -1.71 -15.81 -21.42
CA SER A 524 -1.24 -15.35 -22.73
C SER A 524 0.09 -16.00 -23.10
N LEU A 525 0.37 -16.07 -24.42
CA LEU A 525 1.64 -16.60 -24.91
C LEU A 525 2.82 -15.68 -24.55
N ALA A 526 4.03 -16.24 -24.62
CA ALA A 526 5.26 -15.51 -24.33
C ALA A 526 5.43 -14.28 -25.23
N GLY A 527 5.49 -13.09 -24.63
CA GLY A 527 5.80 -11.83 -25.30
C GLY A 527 4.81 -10.69 -25.03
N GLU A 528 3.58 -10.98 -24.63
CA GLU A 528 2.56 -9.94 -24.40
C GLU A 528 2.57 -9.40 -22.96
N PRO A 529 2.33 -8.09 -22.76
CA PRO A 529 2.17 -7.51 -21.43
C PRO A 529 0.96 -8.12 -20.72
N ARG A 530 1.14 -8.53 -19.47
CA ARG A 530 0.11 -9.27 -18.73
C ARG A 530 -1.10 -8.38 -18.45
N GLU A 531 -2.25 -8.78 -18.99
CA GLU A 531 -3.54 -8.18 -18.62
C GLU A 531 -4.05 -8.79 -17.30
N LEU A 532 -4.45 -7.92 -16.38
CA LEU A 532 -4.94 -8.24 -15.04
C LEU A 532 -6.25 -7.49 -14.83
N GLU A 533 -7.34 -8.21 -14.60
CA GLU A 533 -8.64 -7.60 -14.29
C GLU A 533 -8.76 -7.38 -12.78
N LEU A 534 -9.09 -6.15 -12.38
CA LEU A 534 -9.31 -5.72 -11.01
C LEU A 534 -10.73 -5.14 -10.90
N THR A 535 -11.55 -5.75 -10.06
CA THR A 535 -12.95 -5.37 -9.79
C THR A 535 -13.12 -4.96 -8.33
N SER A 536 -13.85 -3.89 -8.07
CA SER A 536 -14.24 -3.49 -6.71
C SER A 536 -15.64 -2.88 -6.73
N ASP A 537 -16.50 -3.41 -5.85
CA ASP A 537 -17.89 -3.04 -5.68
C ASP A 537 -18.03 -2.20 -4.40
N VAL A 538 -18.57 -0.99 -4.53
CA VAL A 538 -18.69 -0.03 -3.43
C VAL A 538 -20.10 0.51 -3.38
N TYR A 539 -20.73 0.40 -2.20
CA TYR A 539 -22.11 0.78 -1.98
C TYR A 539 -22.17 2.13 -1.26
N LYS A 540 -22.66 3.16 -1.94
CA LYS A 540 -22.95 4.46 -1.30
C LYS A 540 -24.27 4.36 -0.56
N VAL A 541 -24.17 4.35 0.76
CA VAL A 541 -25.30 4.40 1.71
C VAL A 541 -25.52 5.83 2.18
N THR A 542 -26.76 6.16 2.53
CA THR A 542 -27.15 7.48 3.01
C THR A 542 -28.26 7.29 4.03
N GLY A 543 -28.17 7.96 5.17
CA GLY A 543 -29.22 7.98 6.18
C GLY A 543 -30.34 8.95 5.82
N HIS A 544 -31.40 8.93 6.62
CA HIS A 544 -32.44 9.96 6.55
C HIS A 544 -31.92 11.31 7.07
N LYS A 545 -32.78 12.32 6.96
CA LYS A 545 -32.49 13.70 7.35
C LYS A 545 -32.73 13.86 8.85
N LEU A 546 -31.67 14.19 9.60
CA LEU A 546 -31.72 14.40 11.05
C LEU A 546 -31.71 15.89 11.37
N THR A 547 -32.61 16.35 12.24
CA THR A 547 -32.62 17.73 12.74
C THR A 547 -31.86 17.81 14.06
N LEU A 548 -30.73 18.52 14.07
CA LEU A 548 -29.99 18.82 15.29
C LEU A 548 -30.57 20.08 15.93
N LEU A 549 -31.04 20.00 17.17
CA LEU A 549 -31.50 21.13 17.97
C LEU A 549 -30.36 21.68 18.85
N ASN A 550 -30.43 22.95 19.22
CA ASN A 550 -29.52 23.49 20.25
C ASN A 550 -29.69 22.71 21.57
N PRO A 551 -28.63 22.51 22.37
CA PRO A 551 -28.75 21.82 23.66
C PRO A 551 -29.77 22.54 24.55
N PRO A 552 -30.62 21.80 25.29
CA PRO A 552 -31.60 22.41 26.17
C PRO A 552 -30.89 23.29 27.21
N LEU A 553 -31.42 24.49 27.44
CA LEU A 553 -30.95 25.37 28.51
C LEU A 553 -31.00 24.61 29.84
N PRO A 554 -29.93 24.67 30.67
CA PRO A 554 -29.89 23.91 31.92
C PRO A 554 -31.03 24.36 32.83
N GLN A 555 -31.97 23.44 33.11
CA GLN A 555 -33.07 23.69 34.01
C GLN A 555 -32.53 23.91 35.43
N LYS A 556 -32.69 25.12 35.96
CA LYS A 556 -32.39 25.42 37.36
C LYS A 556 -33.35 24.62 38.25
N ALA A 557 -32.88 23.52 38.82
CA ALA A 557 -33.64 22.71 39.75
C ALA A 557 -33.46 23.20 41.20
N PHE A 558 -34.53 23.84 41.70
CA PHE A 558 -35.01 23.90 43.09
C PHE A 558 -34.09 24.26 44.28
N ASP A 559 -34.54 25.33 44.95
CA ASP A 559 -34.47 25.66 46.38
C ASP A 559 -33.60 24.81 47.32
N PHE A 560 -32.52 25.42 47.81
CA PHE A 560 -32.01 25.16 49.16
C PHE A 560 -32.17 26.41 50.04
N LYS A 561 -32.89 26.24 51.14
CA LYS A 561 -33.08 27.26 52.18
C LYS A 561 -31.79 27.35 53.01
N PRO A 562 -31.17 28.53 53.20
CA PRO A 562 -29.83 28.62 53.76
C PRO A 562 -29.81 28.53 55.31
N PRO A 563 -28.81 27.88 55.92
CA PRO A 563 -28.37 28.18 57.27
C PRO A 563 -27.40 29.38 57.29
N SER A 564 -27.29 29.98 58.47
CA SER A 564 -26.69 31.30 58.73
C SER A 564 -25.15 31.39 58.70
N LYS A 565 -24.65 32.50 58.11
CA LYS A 565 -23.49 33.34 58.50
C LYS A 565 -22.15 32.67 58.89
N LEU A 566 -21.06 33.05 58.21
CA LEU A 566 -20.16 34.13 58.68
C LEU A 566 -19.33 34.73 57.51
N GLN A 567 -18.53 35.77 57.80
CA GLN A 567 -17.67 36.59 56.91
C GLN A 567 -16.61 35.77 56.13
N GLU A 568 -15.93 36.28 55.08
CA GLU A 568 -15.36 37.63 54.87
C GLU A 568 -15.11 37.98 53.37
N GLU A 569 -14.61 39.20 53.11
CA GLU A 569 -14.28 39.92 51.86
C GLU A 569 -13.53 39.13 50.74
N GLU A 570 -13.45 39.51 49.44
CA GLU A 570 -13.32 40.85 48.85
C GLU A 570 -13.78 40.93 47.34
N LEU A 571 -14.18 42.15 46.95
CA LEU A 571 -14.36 42.83 45.63
C LEU A 571 -13.34 42.47 44.50
N LEU A 572 -13.49 42.67 43.17
CA LEU A 572 -14.36 43.42 42.21
C LEU A 572 -14.59 42.51 40.96
N GLN A 573 -15.69 42.43 40.20
CA GLN A 573 -16.64 43.37 39.57
C GLN A 573 -16.11 44.23 38.41
N GLU A 574 -16.54 43.93 37.17
CA GLU A 574 -17.05 44.93 36.21
C GLU A 574 -17.85 44.32 35.03
N GLU A 575 -18.58 45.19 34.33
CA GLU A 575 -19.73 44.92 33.44
C GLU A 575 -19.68 45.86 32.20
N PHE A 576 -20.44 45.75 31.09
CA PHE A 576 -21.75 45.12 30.86
C PHE A 576 -22.01 44.80 29.34
N GLN A 577 -23.28 44.53 29.04
CA GLN A 577 -24.11 44.54 27.81
C GLN A 577 -23.85 45.60 26.70
N ASP A 578 -24.52 45.64 25.52
CA ASP A 578 -25.29 44.70 24.64
C ASP A 578 -25.80 45.48 23.37
N GLY A 579 -26.20 44.79 22.29
CA GLY A 579 -26.98 45.30 21.14
C GLY A 579 -26.25 46.19 20.07
N ASP A 580 -26.72 46.31 18.82
CA ASP A 580 -27.71 45.52 18.07
C ASP A 580 -27.60 45.74 16.51
N VAL A 581 -28.33 44.91 15.73
CA VAL A 581 -28.58 44.78 14.24
C VAL A 581 -28.39 46.05 13.31
N ILE A 582 -28.11 46.04 11.98
CA ILE A 582 -28.91 45.59 10.79
C ILE A 582 -28.08 45.43 9.46
N VAL A 583 -28.08 44.22 8.89
CA VAL A 583 -28.37 43.70 7.49
C VAL A 583 -28.01 44.44 6.15
N VAL A 584 -27.66 43.62 5.11
CA VAL A 584 -27.66 43.82 3.61
C VAL A 584 -26.38 44.47 2.97
N LYS A 585 -25.80 44.10 1.81
CA LYS A 585 -25.64 42.85 0.97
C LYS A 585 -24.66 43.18 -0.20
N HIS A 586 -24.05 42.16 -0.82
CA HIS A 586 -23.34 42.14 -2.13
C HIS A 586 -21.91 42.70 -2.32
N SER A 587 -20.97 41.75 -2.49
CA SER A 587 -19.94 41.65 -3.55
C SER A 587 -19.28 42.91 -4.17
N THR A 588 -17.94 42.99 -4.10
CA THR A 588 -17.02 42.74 -5.25
C THR A 588 -15.53 42.97 -4.91
N SER A 589 -14.65 42.34 -5.69
CA SER A 589 -13.26 42.73 -6.00
C SER A 589 -12.17 42.72 -4.91
N LEU A 590 -11.18 41.84 -5.12
CA LEU A 590 -9.83 41.88 -4.55
C LEU A 590 -9.03 43.08 -5.12
N MET A 591 -9.25 44.32 -4.67
CA MET A 591 -8.33 45.47 -4.93
C MET A 591 -8.57 46.74 -4.05
N SER A 592 -9.05 46.64 -2.80
CA SER A 592 -9.33 47.86 -1.99
C SER A 592 -8.81 47.93 -0.54
N SER A 593 -8.42 46.82 0.13
CA SER A 593 -7.99 46.86 1.55
C SER A 593 -6.54 47.30 1.80
N VAL A 594 -5.79 47.76 0.80
CA VAL A 594 -4.44 48.35 0.98
C VAL A 594 -4.51 49.78 1.54
N LYS A 595 -5.71 50.35 1.74
CA LYS A 595 -5.92 51.73 2.24
C LYS A 595 -6.53 51.85 3.64
N THR A 596 -6.62 50.78 4.42
CA THR A 596 -7.12 50.80 5.80
C THR A 596 -6.13 50.14 6.78
N CYS A 597 -4.86 50.55 6.70
CA CYS A 597 -3.78 50.26 7.67
C CYS A 597 -2.78 51.42 7.72
N LEU A 598 -3.32 52.64 7.83
CA LEU A 598 -2.57 53.83 8.23
C LEU A 598 -3.30 54.42 9.44
N VAL A 599 -2.54 54.68 10.50
CA VAL A 599 -2.96 54.99 11.88
C VAL A 599 -3.23 53.72 12.73
N ASP A 600 -2.40 53.60 13.77
CA ASP A 600 -2.55 52.81 15.01
C ASP A 600 -2.45 51.27 15.00
N ASP A 601 -1.53 50.68 14.23
CA ASP A 601 -1.03 49.34 14.56
C ASP A 601 0.48 49.14 14.30
N VAL A 602 1.27 49.12 15.38
CA VAL A 602 2.74 48.91 15.35
C VAL A 602 3.10 47.56 14.74
N THR A 603 2.21 46.56 14.89
CA THR A 603 2.39 45.22 14.33
C THR A 603 2.34 45.21 12.80
N CYS A 604 1.50 46.07 12.20
CA CYS A 604 1.39 46.21 10.75
C CYS A 604 2.68 46.82 10.15
N MET A 605 3.21 47.90 10.75
CA MET A 605 4.49 48.48 10.32
C MET A 605 5.65 47.48 10.42
N LEU A 606 5.72 46.69 11.50
CA LEU A 606 6.76 45.68 11.66
C LEU A 606 6.70 44.59 10.57
N THR A 607 5.50 44.10 10.23
CA THR A 607 5.34 43.07 9.17
C THR A 607 5.67 43.60 7.78
N VAL A 608 5.33 44.86 7.46
CA VAL A 608 5.73 45.51 6.20
C VAL A 608 7.25 45.67 6.11
N ILE A 609 7.90 46.10 7.20
CA ILE A 609 9.37 46.25 7.26
C ILE A 609 10.07 44.88 7.09
N LEU A 610 9.60 43.84 7.78
CA LEU A 610 10.13 42.48 7.64
C LEU A 610 9.96 41.94 6.22
N GLY A 611 8.80 42.17 5.59
CA GLY A 611 8.56 41.81 4.20
C GLY A 611 9.49 42.54 3.23
N ALA A 612 9.73 43.84 3.45
CA ALA A 612 10.66 44.63 2.65
C ALA A 612 12.12 44.14 2.79
N ILE A 613 12.57 43.83 4.01
CA ILE A 613 13.90 43.26 4.26
C ILE A 613 14.06 41.90 3.55
N GLN A 614 13.05 41.03 3.62
CA GLN A 614 13.09 39.72 2.98
C GLN A 614 13.13 39.83 1.45
N MET A 615 12.40 40.79 0.85
CA MET A 615 12.51 41.10 -0.57
C MET A 615 13.90 41.63 -0.96
N PHE A 616 14.51 42.48 -0.13
CA PHE A 616 15.84 43.03 -0.40
C PHE A 616 16.93 41.94 -0.31
N LEU A 617 16.84 41.03 0.67
CA LEU A 617 17.71 39.87 0.78
C LEU A 617 17.60 38.96 -0.45
N MET A 618 16.38 38.63 -0.89
CA MET A 618 16.15 37.83 -2.10
C MET A 618 16.75 38.50 -3.35
N PHE A 619 16.61 39.82 -3.50
CA PHE A 619 17.22 40.57 -4.60
C PHE A 619 18.75 40.52 -4.54
N SER A 620 19.34 40.66 -3.35
CA SER A 620 20.79 40.58 -3.17
C SER A 620 21.36 39.19 -3.53
N CYS A 621 20.66 38.11 -3.16
CA CYS A 621 21.02 36.74 -3.57
C CYS A 621 20.97 36.55 -5.09
N VAL A 622 19.96 37.11 -5.77
CA VAL A 622 19.86 37.05 -7.24
C VAL A 622 21.01 37.80 -7.91
N LEU A 623 21.41 38.97 -7.39
CA LEU A 623 22.57 39.71 -7.89
C LEU A 623 23.89 38.95 -7.69
N ILE A 624 24.10 38.32 -6.53
CA ILE A 624 25.30 37.48 -6.28
C ILE A 624 25.35 36.30 -7.26
N MET A 625 24.24 35.60 -7.47
CA MET A 625 24.16 34.50 -8.44
C MET A 625 24.39 34.98 -9.87
N TYR A 626 23.90 36.17 -10.23
CA TYR A 626 24.15 36.79 -11.54
C TYR A 626 25.63 37.13 -11.75
N CYS A 627 26.31 37.69 -10.74
CA CYS A 627 27.75 37.93 -10.79
C CYS A 627 28.55 36.64 -10.93
N TYR A 628 28.19 35.58 -10.19
CA TYR A 628 28.84 34.28 -10.30
C TYR A 628 28.65 33.64 -11.68
N TYR A 629 27.45 33.79 -12.27
CA TYR A 629 27.16 33.34 -13.63
C TYR A 629 27.96 34.10 -14.70
N GLN A 630 28.06 35.43 -14.58
CA GLN A 630 28.91 36.27 -15.43
C GLN A 630 30.38 35.83 -15.37
N GLN A 631 30.91 35.60 -14.17
CA GLN A 631 32.30 35.17 -13.96
C GLN A 631 32.55 33.76 -14.55
N TRP A 632 31.62 32.82 -14.36
CA TRP A 632 31.69 31.49 -14.98
C TRP A 632 31.68 31.56 -16.51
N ARG A 633 30.84 32.42 -17.10
CA ARG A 633 30.78 32.63 -18.55
C ARG A 633 32.12 33.12 -19.09
N PHE A 634 32.72 34.12 -18.46
CA PHE A 634 34.04 34.65 -18.84
C PHE A 634 35.14 33.57 -18.75
N TYR A 635 35.14 32.77 -17.67
CA TYR A 635 36.10 31.68 -17.50
C TYR A 635 35.93 30.57 -18.57
N ARG A 636 34.70 30.34 -19.04
CA ARG A 636 34.41 29.41 -20.14
C ARG A 636 34.85 29.96 -21.50
N GLU A 637 34.70 31.26 -21.73
CA GLU A 637 35.17 31.93 -22.96
C GLU A 637 36.70 31.84 -23.08
N LEU A 638 37.46 32.05 -21.99
CA LEU A 638 38.93 31.93 -21.99
C LEU A 638 39.45 30.50 -22.20
N ASN A 639 38.73 29.47 -21.72
CA ASN A 639 39.15 28.08 -21.81
C ASN A 639 38.56 27.34 -23.03
N ARG A 640 38.12 28.07 -24.06
CA ARG A 640 37.67 27.48 -25.33
C ARG A 640 38.91 27.07 -26.15
N PRO A 641 39.13 25.77 -26.41
CA PRO A 641 40.29 25.33 -27.20
C PRO A 641 40.17 25.83 -28.66
N PRO A 642 41.29 26.17 -29.32
CA PRO A 642 41.27 26.67 -30.69
C PRO A 642 40.83 25.59 -31.68
N GLU A 643 39.88 25.92 -32.54
CA GLU A 643 39.32 25.02 -33.55
C GLU A 643 40.42 24.59 -34.54
N HIS A 644 40.70 23.28 -34.60
CA HIS A 644 41.61 22.71 -35.58
C HIS A 644 40.90 22.60 -36.94
N ASN A 645 41.40 23.35 -37.93
CA ASN A 645 40.99 23.24 -39.32
C ASN A 645 41.31 21.85 -39.86
N VAL A 646 40.28 21.05 -40.17
CA VAL A 646 40.43 19.74 -40.80
C VAL A 646 40.72 19.94 -42.29
N GLN A 647 41.97 19.78 -42.70
CA GLN A 647 42.34 19.69 -44.12
C GLN A 647 41.87 18.35 -44.71
N TYR A 648 41.22 18.41 -45.87
CA TYR A 648 40.86 17.23 -46.65
C TYR A 648 42.11 16.67 -47.36
N TYR A 649 42.47 15.42 -47.07
CA TYR A 649 43.50 14.71 -47.84
C TYR A 649 42.94 14.26 -49.19
N GLN A 650 43.52 14.79 -50.26
CA GLN A 650 43.19 14.43 -51.64
C GLN A 650 43.98 13.17 -52.04
N LYS A 651 43.29 12.19 -52.64
CA LYS A 651 43.85 10.87 -52.99
C LYS A 651 44.71 10.97 -54.26
N PRO A 652 45.98 10.51 -54.28
CA PRO A 652 46.81 10.53 -55.49
C PRO A 652 46.38 9.44 -56.49
N PRO A 653 46.64 9.63 -57.81
CA PRO A 653 46.21 8.72 -58.85
C PRO A 653 47.14 7.50 -59.05
N GLU A 654 46.58 6.42 -59.57
CA GLU A 654 47.33 5.24 -60.04
C GLU A 654 48.20 5.59 -61.26
N VAL A 655 49.43 5.05 -61.28
CA VAL A 655 50.28 5.04 -62.48
C VAL A 655 50.47 3.59 -62.91
N ILE A 656 50.06 3.30 -64.14
CA ILE A 656 50.26 2.03 -64.83
C ILE A 656 51.60 2.08 -65.56
N GLY A 657 52.45 1.05 -65.48
CA GLY A 657 53.59 0.93 -66.39
C GLY A 657 54.74 -0.01 -66.00
N GLN A 658 54.67 -1.24 -66.51
CA GLN A 658 55.78 -2.01 -67.10
C GLN A 658 57.18 -1.99 -66.43
N THR A 659 57.57 -3.10 -65.79
CA THR A 659 58.38 -4.16 -66.44
C THR A 659 58.35 -5.45 -65.64
#